data_AF-A0AAT9P8Q4-F1
#
_entry.id   AF-A0AAT9P8Q4-F1
#
_cell.length_a   1.000
_cell.length_b   1.000
_cell.length_c   1.000
_cell.angle_alpha   90.00
_cell.angle_beta   90.00
_cell.angle_gamma   90.00
#
_symmetry.space_group_name_H-M   'P 1'
#
loop_
_entity.id
_entity.type
_entity.pdbx_description
1 polymer ?
#
loop_
_entity_poly.entity_id
_entity_poly.type
_entity_poly.pdbx_seq_one_letter_code
_entity_poly.pdbx_strand_id
1 'polypeptide(L)'
;MTRTTKKTSKRTYDRDRLMKMLTENNKLLLKSYTSGERTMTDILEQCNVSSNTFYEVVKSIYPEAVYENRKNKKKNNLNRIIEELKNDNFKLFNTYISGAISTNEVIGKLKCNRYIFFEAIERIHPGAVKENMEKRKRLSPSQKNRMISKLQENDMDLLKRYIDNKITVKEIEEITKLPTNAFYLAINEIYPTAKEERSEKKKKKVERIESKPKKNKLEKVINYLEADNSKKLKEYIAGGISVQDIVIDAGVSPYYFRKAIELIHPSAIEENKQNKASKKPVKKKRVSHIEKTIEYLKANDNEVLKKYIAGDITMQYILKDIKVARYSFVEAINKVHPGAIEENAKNKDTVTKVLADYLKEDEDNLLNKYISGEMDPKEIMTLLDIDVPPNTFYQALKKVDPYASKKRKENKIYDIDRMLEYLRKDDYRKANQYISKEVNVQDIEADTGMSTQTFYRAMNIIKGREKSYIENKQSDIELMKKYLTRENKDKLNKYISGSITINSILDKTGCNRPTFYNALEAVHPTARIERKKLLEENRSKEVLKFQNAIEQGIAYEYIDYNKENIFGKHSKYNKKSNERILKVRIQNILLDYIGATPFTFFSADQLIKIVRRILMLKEIEAGTTRYAVAKKYKVQSSNVYQMYEEYKQNKKYVINVSEEQLDIIMRNIKIYQERDDKKLRDTYKIYDDTLEIIFMMMEDIIDKIFQ
;
A
#
# COMPACT_ATOMS: atom_id res chain seq x y z
N MET A 1 15.89 45.94 -3.23
CA MET A 1 14.60 45.40 -2.77
C MET A 1 14.31 44.04 -3.41
N THR A 2 14.68 42.93 -2.76
CA THR A 2 14.41 41.56 -3.23
C THR A 2 13.29 40.93 -2.41
N ARG A 3 12.13 40.64 -3.04
CA ARG A 3 10.96 40.08 -2.34
C ARG A 3 10.54 38.75 -2.94
N THR A 4 10.89 37.67 -2.25
CA THR A 4 10.43 36.31 -2.54
C THR A 4 8.96 36.13 -2.13
N THR A 5 8.09 35.79 -3.08
CA THR A 5 6.68 35.50 -2.80
C THR A 5 6.46 34.03 -2.44
N LYS A 6 6.09 33.72 -1.19
CA LYS A 6 5.58 32.40 -0.80
C LYS A 6 4.15 32.21 -1.28
N LYS A 7 3.91 31.10 -1.99
CA LYS A 7 2.62 30.72 -2.60
C LYS A 7 1.54 30.48 -1.53
N THR A 8 0.32 30.98 -1.74
CA THR A 8 -0.87 30.45 -1.05
C THR A 8 -1.06 28.98 -1.44
N SER A 9 -1.40 28.13 -0.47
CA SER A 9 -1.70 26.73 -0.79
C SER A 9 -2.99 26.64 -1.62
N LYS A 10 -2.94 25.87 -2.71
CA LYS A 10 -4.10 25.62 -3.59
C LYS A 10 -5.35 25.21 -2.78
N ARG A 11 -5.15 24.39 -1.75
CA ARG A 11 -6.20 23.84 -0.86
C ARG A 11 -6.98 24.91 -0.10
N THR A 12 -6.39 26.06 0.23
CA THR A 12 -7.08 27.16 0.91
C THR A 12 -7.97 27.95 -0.06
N TYR A 13 -7.46 28.21 -1.26
CA TYR A 13 -8.22 28.86 -2.34
C TYR A 13 -9.41 27.99 -2.79
N ASP A 14 -9.17 26.68 -2.98
CA ASP A 14 -10.22 25.71 -3.35
C ASP A 14 -11.33 25.63 -2.27
N ARG A 15 -10.96 25.73 -0.98
CA ARG A 15 -11.91 25.77 0.14
C ARG A 15 -12.80 27.01 0.06
N ASP A 16 -12.22 28.20 -0.02
CA ASP A 16 -12.99 29.45 0.04
C ASP A 16 -13.88 29.63 -1.20
N ARG A 17 -13.39 29.21 -2.37
CA ARG A 17 -14.19 29.14 -3.60
C ARG A 17 -15.37 28.18 -3.47
N LEU A 18 -15.18 27.02 -2.84
CA LEU A 18 -16.27 26.05 -2.63
C LEU A 18 -17.28 26.52 -1.58
N MET A 19 -16.83 27.12 -0.47
CA MET A 19 -17.71 27.78 0.51
C MET A 19 -18.60 28.80 -0.18
N LYS A 20 -18.00 29.65 -1.03
CA LYS A 20 -18.69 30.69 -1.80
C LYS A 20 -19.67 30.10 -2.82
N MET A 21 -19.28 29.07 -3.58
CA MET A 21 -20.18 28.36 -4.50
C MET A 21 -21.37 27.71 -3.76
N LEU A 22 -21.17 27.16 -2.56
CA LEU A 22 -22.24 26.54 -1.76
C LEU A 22 -23.16 27.56 -1.06
N THR A 23 -22.73 28.82 -0.89
CA THR A 23 -23.56 29.90 -0.32
C THR A 23 -24.26 30.74 -1.38
N GLU A 24 -23.62 31.01 -2.52
CA GLU A 24 -24.20 31.80 -3.61
C GLU A 24 -24.96 30.93 -4.64
N ASN A 25 -24.53 29.68 -4.85
CA ASN A 25 -25.09 28.79 -5.86
C ASN A 25 -25.77 27.55 -5.25
N ASN A 26 -26.98 27.81 -4.76
CA ASN A 26 -28.16 26.99 -5.02
C ASN A 26 -28.37 25.70 -4.18
N LYS A 27 -29.52 25.66 -3.47
CA LYS A 27 -30.07 24.50 -2.74
C LYS A 27 -30.10 23.22 -3.59
N LEU A 28 -30.21 23.34 -4.92
CA LEU A 28 -30.18 22.23 -5.89
C LEU A 28 -28.93 21.36 -5.82
N LEU A 29 -27.73 21.95 -5.68
CA LEU A 29 -26.48 21.19 -5.73
C LEU A 29 -26.32 20.36 -4.45
N LEU A 30 -26.66 20.94 -3.30
CA LEU A 30 -26.78 20.23 -2.02
C LEU A 30 -27.89 19.16 -2.06
N LYS A 31 -29.06 19.45 -2.65
CA LYS A 31 -30.17 18.50 -2.78
C LYS A 31 -29.77 17.26 -3.61
N SER A 32 -29.13 17.46 -4.76
CA SER A 32 -28.63 16.38 -5.63
C SER A 32 -27.48 15.55 -5.02
N TYR A 33 -26.69 16.16 -4.13
CA TYR A 33 -25.74 15.43 -3.29
C TYR A 33 -26.48 14.61 -2.23
N THR A 34 -27.45 15.21 -1.53
CA THR A 34 -28.17 14.57 -0.42
C THR A 34 -29.03 13.39 -0.89
N SER A 35 -29.67 13.49 -2.05
CA SER A 35 -30.43 12.41 -2.72
C SER A 35 -29.56 11.25 -3.20
N GLY A 36 -28.25 11.49 -3.41
CA GLY A 36 -27.33 10.52 -4.00
C GLY A 36 -27.49 10.33 -5.51
N GLU A 37 -28.21 11.24 -6.19
CA GLU A 37 -28.39 11.24 -7.65
C GLU A 37 -27.09 11.60 -8.39
N ARG A 38 -26.31 12.54 -7.83
CA ARG A 38 -24.98 12.87 -8.35
C ARG A 38 -23.89 12.18 -7.56
N THR A 39 -22.94 11.60 -8.28
CA THR A 39 -21.73 11.08 -7.65
C THR A 39 -20.90 12.23 -7.12
N MET A 40 -20.06 11.93 -6.13
CA MET A 40 -19.09 12.89 -5.63
C MET A 40 -18.17 13.36 -6.77
N THR A 41 -17.84 12.48 -7.73
CA THR A 41 -17.02 12.79 -8.91
C THR A 41 -17.63 13.91 -9.76
N ASP A 42 -18.93 13.85 -10.07
CA ASP A 42 -19.61 14.84 -10.93
C ASP A 42 -19.58 16.24 -10.30
N ILE A 43 -19.74 16.29 -8.97
CA ILE A 43 -19.66 17.53 -8.21
C ILE A 43 -18.21 18.03 -8.11
N LEU A 44 -17.23 17.13 -8.00
CA LEU A 44 -15.81 17.48 -7.99
C LEU A 44 -15.33 18.03 -9.34
N GLU A 45 -15.86 17.54 -10.46
CA GLU A 45 -15.60 18.10 -11.79
C GLU A 45 -16.22 19.49 -11.95
N GLN A 46 -17.49 19.68 -11.58
CA GLN A 46 -18.13 20.99 -11.65
C GLN A 46 -17.47 22.04 -10.74
N CYS A 47 -17.08 21.64 -9.52
CA CYS A 47 -16.44 22.54 -8.56
C CYS A 47 -14.94 22.69 -8.80
N ASN A 48 -14.28 21.74 -9.48
CA ASN A 48 -12.82 21.63 -9.64
C ASN A 48 -12.06 21.74 -8.30
N VAL A 49 -12.40 20.86 -7.36
CA VAL A 49 -11.77 20.75 -6.03
C VAL A 49 -11.42 19.29 -5.73
N SER A 50 -10.56 19.02 -4.74
CA SER A 50 -10.26 17.64 -4.33
C SER A 50 -11.39 17.00 -3.52
N SER A 51 -11.54 15.67 -3.58
CA SER A 51 -12.54 14.91 -2.82
C SER A 51 -12.49 15.21 -1.32
N ASN A 52 -11.29 15.33 -0.77
CA ASN A 52 -11.10 15.67 0.64
C ASN A 52 -11.53 17.11 0.93
N THR A 53 -11.25 18.07 0.04
CA THR A 53 -11.67 19.47 0.20
C THR A 53 -13.19 19.61 0.15
N PHE A 54 -13.85 18.92 -0.79
CA PHE A 54 -15.32 18.90 -0.85
C PHE A 54 -15.93 18.28 0.41
N TYR A 55 -15.42 17.13 0.85
CA TYR A 55 -15.91 16.47 2.05
C TYR A 55 -15.69 17.30 3.33
N GLU A 56 -14.51 17.93 3.48
CA GLU A 56 -14.20 18.83 4.59
C GLU A 56 -15.16 20.02 4.64
N VAL A 57 -15.46 20.63 3.48
CA VAL A 57 -16.37 21.79 3.39
C VAL A 57 -17.82 21.39 3.60
N VAL A 58 -18.35 20.41 2.86
CA VAL A 58 -19.77 20.03 3.00
C VAL A 58 -20.06 19.48 4.39
N LYS A 59 -19.14 18.73 5.01
CA LYS A 59 -19.27 18.33 6.42
C LYS A 59 -19.26 19.53 7.39
N SER A 60 -18.58 20.63 7.05
CA SER A 60 -18.52 21.82 7.90
C SER A 60 -19.71 22.77 7.80
N ILE A 61 -20.45 22.74 6.68
CA ILE A 61 -21.65 23.57 6.46
C ILE A 61 -22.95 22.77 6.65
N TYR A 62 -22.97 21.52 6.18
CA TYR A 62 -24.16 20.66 6.09
C TYR A 62 -23.84 19.20 6.49
N PRO A 63 -23.50 18.92 7.77
CA PRO A 63 -23.13 17.59 8.22
C PRO A 63 -24.22 16.52 8.00
N GLU A 64 -25.50 16.90 8.08
CA GLU A 64 -26.67 16.04 7.84
C GLU A 64 -26.71 15.56 6.38
N ALA A 65 -26.37 16.44 5.43
CA ALA A 65 -26.34 16.10 4.00
C ALA A 65 -25.30 15.00 3.69
N VAL A 66 -24.19 14.97 4.44
CA VAL A 66 -23.17 13.91 4.34
C VAL A 66 -23.69 12.57 4.89
N TYR A 67 -24.51 12.59 5.94
CA TYR A 67 -25.13 11.41 6.51
C TYR A 67 -26.21 10.84 5.57
N GLU A 68 -27.13 11.67 5.11
CA GLU A 68 -28.20 11.26 4.19
C GLU A 68 -27.65 10.84 2.81
N ASN A 69 -26.62 11.50 2.25
CA ASN A 69 -25.93 11.03 1.04
C ASN A 69 -25.43 9.58 1.20
N ARG A 70 -24.84 9.22 2.35
CA ARG A 70 -24.32 7.86 2.60
C ARG A 70 -25.45 6.84 2.71
N LYS A 71 -26.52 7.19 3.41
CA LYS A 71 -27.73 6.37 3.58
C LYS A 71 -28.43 6.13 2.24
N ASN A 72 -28.62 7.18 1.44
CA ASN A 72 -29.23 7.10 0.11
C ASN A 72 -28.30 6.37 -0.88
N LYS A 73 -26.99 6.59 -0.85
CA LYS A 73 -26.04 5.82 -1.67
C LYS A 73 -26.01 4.33 -1.31
N LYS A 74 -26.20 3.95 -0.04
CA LYS A 74 -26.38 2.55 0.36
C LYS A 74 -27.68 2.00 -0.24
N LYS A 75 -28.81 2.72 -0.10
CA LYS A 75 -30.12 2.35 -0.64
C LYS A 75 -30.10 2.18 -2.16
N ASN A 76 -29.54 3.15 -2.90
CA ASN A 76 -29.48 3.12 -4.36
C ASN A 76 -28.59 1.97 -4.87
N ASN A 77 -27.44 1.73 -4.23
CA ASN A 77 -26.59 0.57 -4.56
C ASN A 77 -27.29 -0.76 -4.27
N LEU A 78 -28.04 -0.86 -3.18
CA LEU A 78 -28.79 -2.06 -2.82
C LEU A 78 -29.89 -2.34 -3.85
N ASN A 79 -30.67 -1.31 -4.22
CA ASN A 79 -31.72 -1.41 -5.24
C ASN A 79 -31.14 -1.82 -6.61
N ARG A 80 -30.05 -1.18 -7.07
CA ARG A 80 -29.36 -1.56 -8.32
C ARG A 80 -28.96 -3.03 -8.32
N ILE A 81 -28.37 -3.53 -7.24
CA ILE A 81 -27.95 -4.94 -7.15
C ILE A 81 -29.18 -5.88 -7.11
N ILE A 82 -30.30 -5.45 -6.53
CA ILE A 82 -31.55 -6.21 -6.55
C ILE A 82 -32.12 -6.30 -7.98
N GLU A 83 -32.12 -5.20 -8.74
CA GLU A 83 -32.56 -5.17 -10.13
C GLU A 83 -31.63 -5.97 -11.04
N GLU A 84 -30.30 -5.79 -10.93
CA GLU A 84 -29.31 -6.56 -11.69
C GLU A 84 -29.44 -8.06 -11.44
N LEU A 85 -29.73 -8.50 -10.21
CA LEU A 85 -29.93 -9.92 -9.87
C LEU A 85 -31.30 -10.47 -10.33
N LYS A 86 -32.33 -9.64 -10.42
CA LYS A 86 -33.67 -10.04 -10.89
C LYS A 86 -33.80 -10.07 -12.41
N ASN A 87 -33.13 -9.14 -13.09
CA ASN A 87 -33.28 -8.92 -14.54
C ASN A 87 -32.00 -9.38 -15.27
N ASP A 88 -31.04 -8.48 -15.44
CA ASP A 88 -29.87 -8.63 -16.33
C ASP A 88 -28.98 -9.85 -16.02
N ASN A 89 -28.93 -10.25 -14.74
CA ASN A 89 -28.10 -11.35 -14.25
C ASN A 89 -28.94 -12.45 -13.57
N PHE A 90 -30.23 -12.62 -13.92
CA PHE A 90 -31.08 -13.69 -13.38
C PHE A 90 -30.45 -15.09 -13.53
N LYS A 91 -29.78 -15.34 -14.66
CA LYS A 91 -29.00 -16.58 -14.87
C LYS A 91 -27.84 -16.74 -13.88
N LEU A 92 -27.15 -15.64 -13.52
CA LEU A 92 -26.07 -15.65 -12.52
C LEU A 92 -26.62 -15.89 -11.11
N PHE A 93 -27.78 -15.31 -10.79
CA PHE A 93 -28.48 -15.53 -9.53
C PHE A 93 -28.91 -17.00 -9.36
N ASN A 94 -29.50 -17.61 -10.38
CA ASN A 94 -29.85 -19.03 -10.36
C ASN A 94 -28.61 -19.94 -10.34
N THR A 95 -27.52 -19.55 -11.00
CA THR A 95 -26.21 -20.25 -10.91
C THR A 95 -25.62 -20.15 -9.50
N TYR A 96 -25.90 -19.07 -8.77
CA TYR A 96 -25.56 -18.93 -7.36
C TYR A 96 -26.44 -19.83 -6.48
N ILE A 97 -27.76 -19.77 -6.61
CA ILE A 97 -28.69 -20.62 -5.83
C ILE A 97 -28.45 -22.11 -6.08
N SER A 98 -28.03 -22.54 -7.28
CA SER A 98 -27.69 -23.94 -7.56
C SER A 98 -26.39 -24.42 -6.90
N GLY A 99 -25.58 -23.50 -6.36
CA GLY A 99 -24.26 -23.80 -5.78
C GLY A 99 -23.11 -23.83 -6.80
N ALA A 100 -23.39 -23.68 -8.10
CA ALA A 100 -22.37 -23.81 -9.14
C ALA A 100 -21.31 -22.70 -9.12
N ILE A 101 -21.58 -21.54 -8.52
CA ILE A 101 -20.63 -20.42 -8.38
C ILE A 101 -20.53 -19.94 -6.92
N SER A 102 -19.36 -19.44 -6.52
CA SER A 102 -19.13 -18.95 -5.16
C SER A 102 -19.51 -17.48 -4.96
N THR A 103 -19.79 -17.13 -3.71
CA THR A 103 -20.07 -15.75 -3.27
C THR A 103 -19.03 -14.74 -3.77
N ASN A 104 -17.74 -15.09 -3.77
CA ASN A 104 -16.67 -14.15 -4.17
C ASN A 104 -16.68 -13.88 -5.69
N GLU A 105 -17.01 -14.87 -6.50
CA GLU A 105 -17.05 -14.73 -7.96
C GLU A 105 -18.27 -13.91 -8.41
N VAL A 106 -19.43 -14.11 -7.76
CA VAL A 106 -20.62 -13.28 -8.03
C VAL A 106 -20.39 -11.83 -7.60
N ILE A 107 -19.81 -11.60 -6.42
CA ILE A 107 -19.39 -10.27 -5.98
C ILE A 107 -18.41 -9.61 -6.96
N GLY A 108 -17.46 -10.38 -7.50
CA GLY A 108 -16.52 -9.91 -8.52
C GLY A 108 -17.20 -9.49 -9.82
N LYS A 109 -18.19 -10.26 -10.29
CA LYS A 109 -18.98 -9.96 -11.50
C LYS A 109 -19.86 -8.72 -11.31
N LEU A 110 -20.57 -8.62 -10.18
CA LEU A 110 -21.46 -7.48 -9.85
C LEU A 110 -20.72 -6.24 -9.32
N LYS A 111 -19.40 -6.32 -9.12
CA LYS A 111 -18.52 -5.26 -8.59
C LYS A 111 -19.07 -4.60 -7.31
N CYS A 112 -19.68 -5.40 -6.43
CA CYS A 112 -20.42 -4.92 -5.26
C CYS A 112 -19.67 -5.22 -3.95
N ASN A 113 -20.16 -4.67 -2.82
CA ASN A 113 -19.63 -5.03 -1.50
C ASN A 113 -20.37 -6.29 -0.99
N ARG A 114 -19.64 -7.24 -0.38
CA ARG A 114 -20.20 -8.46 0.22
C ARG A 114 -21.42 -8.21 1.12
N TYR A 115 -21.41 -7.16 1.92
CA TYR A 115 -22.54 -6.83 2.79
C TYR A 115 -23.79 -6.41 1.99
N ILE A 116 -23.62 -5.59 0.94
CA ILE A 116 -24.70 -5.17 0.05
C ILE A 116 -25.22 -6.37 -0.76
N PHE A 117 -24.33 -7.27 -1.17
CA PHE A 117 -24.68 -8.50 -1.87
C PHE A 117 -25.55 -9.43 -1.02
N PHE A 118 -25.18 -9.68 0.24
CA PHE A 118 -25.99 -10.48 1.16
C PHE A 118 -27.32 -9.80 1.47
N GLU A 119 -27.33 -8.49 1.74
CA GLU A 119 -28.58 -7.74 1.97
C GLU A 119 -29.50 -7.75 0.73
N ALA A 120 -28.94 -7.77 -0.50
CA ALA A 120 -29.71 -7.90 -1.73
C ALA A 120 -30.28 -9.31 -1.90
N ILE A 121 -29.45 -10.35 -1.74
CA ILE A 121 -29.87 -11.74 -1.94
C ILE A 121 -30.93 -12.16 -0.92
N GLU A 122 -30.74 -11.85 0.36
CA GLU A 122 -31.74 -12.18 1.40
C GLU A 122 -33.08 -11.44 1.20
N ARG A 123 -33.10 -10.32 0.47
CA ARG A 123 -34.32 -9.61 0.05
C ARG A 123 -34.97 -10.18 -1.21
N ILE A 124 -34.24 -10.90 -2.05
CA ILE A 124 -34.77 -11.54 -3.27
C ILE A 124 -35.24 -12.96 -2.96
N HIS A 125 -34.43 -13.72 -2.22
CA HIS A 125 -34.68 -15.10 -1.82
C HIS A 125 -34.07 -15.31 -0.42
N PRO A 126 -34.88 -15.14 0.65
CA PRO A 126 -34.45 -15.43 2.02
C PRO A 126 -33.81 -16.83 2.12
N GLY A 127 -32.70 -16.94 2.84
CA GLY A 127 -31.96 -18.18 3.03
C GLY A 127 -31.10 -18.64 1.84
N ALA A 128 -31.10 -17.95 0.69
CA ALA A 128 -30.33 -18.37 -0.49
C ALA A 128 -28.81 -18.47 -0.23
N VAL A 129 -28.26 -17.71 0.72
CA VAL A 129 -26.85 -17.85 1.12
C VAL A 129 -26.60 -19.20 1.81
N LYS A 130 -27.53 -19.64 2.67
CA LYS A 130 -27.49 -20.94 3.34
C LYS A 130 -27.69 -22.08 2.33
N GLU A 131 -28.63 -21.91 1.41
CA GLU A 131 -28.92 -22.86 0.34
C GLU A 131 -27.75 -23.06 -0.63
N ASN A 132 -27.08 -21.98 -1.08
CA ASN A 132 -25.82 -22.05 -1.84
C ASN A 132 -24.77 -22.85 -1.07
N MET A 133 -24.60 -22.60 0.24
CA MET A 133 -23.64 -23.32 1.07
C MET A 133 -23.99 -24.82 1.22
N GLU A 134 -25.27 -25.17 1.33
CA GLU A 134 -25.72 -26.56 1.48
C GLU A 134 -25.65 -27.35 0.16
N LYS A 135 -26.06 -26.75 -0.97
CA LYS A 135 -25.91 -27.37 -2.29
C LYS A 135 -24.44 -27.54 -2.68
N ARG A 136 -23.56 -26.61 -2.31
CA ARG A 136 -22.09 -26.78 -2.47
C ARG A 136 -21.47 -27.87 -1.60
N LYS A 137 -22.16 -28.34 -0.55
CA LYS A 137 -21.76 -29.50 0.26
C LYS A 137 -22.27 -30.83 -0.31
N ARG A 138 -23.37 -30.84 -1.08
CA ARG A 138 -23.89 -32.04 -1.75
C ARG A 138 -23.11 -32.31 -3.04
N LEU A 139 -21.96 -32.96 -2.91
CA LEU A 139 -21.06 -33.28 -4.03
C LEU A 139 -21.39 -34.61 -4.71
N SER A 140 -21.14 -34.66 -6.03
CA SER A 140 -21.22 -35.89 -6.82
C SER A 140 -20.22 -36.94 -6.33
N PRO A 141 -20.65 -38.16 -5.95
CA PRO A 141 -19.75 -39.26 -5.57
C PRO A 141 -18.69 -39.58 -6.64
N SER A 142 -19.01 -39.36 -7.92
CA SER A 142 -18.07 -39.55 -9.04
C SER A 142 -16.81 -38.68 -8.93
N GLN A 143 -16.95 -37.42 -8.49
CA GLN A 143 -15.81 -36.49 -8.35
C GLN A 143 -14.92 -36.85 -7.15
N LYS A 144 -15.53 -37.33 -6.05
CA LYS A 144 -14.82 -37.86 -4.88
C LYS A 144 -13.97 -39.07 -5.27
N ASN A 145 -14.57 -40.06 -5.94
CA ASN A 145 -13.88 -41.29 -6.33
C ASN A 145 -12.74 -41.02 -7.33
N ARG A 146 -12.95 -40.14 -8.33
CA ARG A 146 -11.88 -39.71 -9.26
C ARG A 146 -10.74 -38.98 -8.55
N MET A 147 -11.01 -38.23 -7.49
CA MET A 147 -9.98 -37.58 -6.68
C MET A 147 -9.19 -38.61 -5.87
N ILE A 148 -9.84 -39.63 -5.31
CA ILE A 148 -9.16 -40.74 -4.61
C ILE A 148 -8.18 -41.44 -5.56
N SER A 149 -8.64 -41.81 -6.77
CA SER A 149 -7.76 -42.40 -7.80
C SER A 149 -6.55 -41.50 -8.11
N LYS A 150 -6.75 -40.19 -8.34
CA LYS A 150 -5.64 -39.25 -8.61
C LYS A 150 -4.68 -39.02 -7.45
N LEU A 151 -5.10 -39.23 -6.21
CA LEU A 151 -4.20 -39.17 -5.05
C LEU A 151 -3.39 -40.47 -4.91
N GLN A 152 -4.00 -41.61 -5.26
CA GLN A 152 -3.34 -42.92 -5.30
C GLN A 152 -2.35 -43.04 -6.46
N GLU A 153 -2.71 -42.56 -7.66
CA GLU A 153 -1.86 -42.49 -8.86
C GLU A 153 -0.57 -41.66 -8.67
N ASN A 154 -0.48 -40.87 -7.60
CA ASN A 154 0.64 -39.98 -7.30
C ASN A 154 1.26 -40.30 -5.92
N ASP A 155 1.23 -41.57 -5.51
CA ASP A 155 1.82 -42.11 -4.26
C ASP A 155 1.49 -41.29 -2.99
N MET A 156 0.31 -40.65 -2.99
CA MET A 156 -0.15 -39.73 -1.97
C MET A 156 0.77 -38.50 -1.73
N ASP A 157 1.69 -38.14 -2.66
CA ASP A 157 2.58 -36.97 -2.54
C ASP A 157 1.80 -35.67 -2.37
N LEU A 158 0.75 -35.48 -3.17
CA LEU A 158 -0.13 -34.31 -3.07
C LEU A 158 -0.77 -34.19 -1.68
N LEU A 159 -1.09 -35.31 -1.02
CA LEU A 159 -1.60 -35.32 0.35
C LEU A 159 -0.48 -35.04 1.37
N LYS A 160 0.69 -35.69 1.23
CA LYS A 160 1.86 -35.48 2.11
C LYS A 160 2.27 -33.99 2.11
N ARG A 161 2.39 -33.40 0.91
CA ARG A 161 2.69 -31.96 0.73
C ARG A 161 1.60 -31.05 1.26
N TYR A 162 0.33 -31.46 1.19
CA TYR A 162 -0.79 -30.71 1.75
C TYR A 162 -0.71 -30.66 3.29
N ILE A 163 -0.48 -31.80 3.94
CA ILE A 163 -0.31 -31.92 5.40
C ILE A 163 0.90 -31.09 5.86
N ASP A 164 2.00 -31.14 5.12
CA ASP A 164 3.23 -30.37 5.39
C ASP A 164 3.14 -28.86 5.10
N ASN A 165 1.99 -28.35 4.62
CA ASN A 165 1.83 -26.97 4.16
C ASN A 165 2.79 -26.55 3.01
N LYS A 166 3.26 -27.51 2.20
CA LYS A 166 4.09 -27.31 1.00
C LYS A 166 3.26 -27.06 -0.28
N ILE A 167 1.94 -27.28 -0.23
CA ILE A 167 1.00 -27.02 -1.32
C ILE A 167 -0.37 -26.57 -0.76
N THR A 168 -1.10 -25.78 -1.53
CA THR A 168 -2.48 -25.33 -1.26
C THR A 168 -3.49 -26.19 -2.01
N VAL A 169 -4.76 -26.20 -1.56
CA VAL A 169 -5.80 -26.98 -2.26
C VAL A 169 -6.09 -26.43 -3.65
N LYS A 170 -5.84 -25.12 -3.87
CA LYS A 170 -6.00 -24.51 -5.19
C LYS A 170 -4.96 -25.03 -6.18
N GLU A 171 -3.71 -25.17 -5.77
CA GLU A 171 -2.66 -25.81 -6.60
C GLU A 171 -2.98 -27.30 -6.84
N ILE A 172 -3.58 -28.00 -5.88
CA ILE A 172 -4.07 -29.39 -6.09
C ILE A 172 -5.22 -29.43 -7.09
N GLU A 173 -6.17 -28.48 -7.05
CA GLU A 173 -7.25 -28.34 -8.02
C GLU A 173 -6.71 -28.03 -9.43
N GLU A 174 -5.69 -27.19 -9.54
CA GLU A 174 -4.99 -26.88 -10.80
C GLU A 174 -4.25 -28.12 -11.37
N ILE A 175 -3.59 -28.93 -10.52
CA ILE A 175 -2.90 -30.19 -10.93
C ILE A 175 -3.91 -31.29 -11.31
N THR A 176 -4.91 -31.53 -10.46
CA THR A 176 -5.85 -32.66 -10.63
C THR A 176 -6.95 -32.35 -11.64
N LYS A 177 -7.21 -31.08 -11.94
CA LYS A 177 -8.38 -30.57 -12.69
C LYS A 177 -9.72 -30.96 -12.04
N LEU A 178 -9.73 -31.12 -10.72
CA LEU A 178 -10.90 -31.51 -9.92
C LEU A 178 -11.11 -30.51 -8.78
N PRO A 179 -12.37 -30.17 -8.44
CA PRO A 179 -12.66 -29.06 -7.54
C PRO A 179 -12.14 -29.30 -6.11
N THR A 180 -11.70 -28.22 -5.44
CA THR A 180 -11.25 -28.20 -4.03
C THR A 180 -12.13 -29.01 -3.07
N ASN A 181 -13.45 -29.01 -3.28
CA ASN A 181 -14.38 -29.77 -2.45
C ASN A 181 -14.26 -31.30 -2.61
N ALA A 182 -13.92 -31.80 -3.80
CA ALA A 182 -13.67 -33.23 -4.03
C ALA A 182 -12.41 -33.70 -3.28
N PHE A 183 -11.36 -32.87 -3.23
CA PHE A 183 -10.18 -33.12 -2.40
C PHE A 183 -10.56 -33.22 -0.91
N TYR A 184 -11.37 -32.29 -0.40
CA TYR A 184 -11.78 -32.32 1.00
C TYR A 184 -12.66 -33.51 1.41
N LEU A 185 -13.36 -34.14 0.46
CA LEU A 185 -14.09 -35.39 0.69
C LEU A 185 -13.16 -36.60 0.58
N ALA A 186 -12.33 -36.67 -0.47
CA ALA A 186 -11.37 -37.76 -0.65
C ALA A 186 -10.45 -37.91 0.57
N ILE A 187 -9.87 -36.81 1.09
CA ILE A 187 -9.01 -36.89 2.27
C ILE A 187 -9.76 -37.27 3.55
N ASN A 188 -11.05 -36.90 3.67
CA ASN A 188 -11.87 -37.29 4.82
C ASN A 188 -12.15 -38.81 4.86
N GLU A 189 -12.01 -39.51 3.74
CA GLU A 189 -12.28 -40.94 3.59
C GLU A 189 -10.98 -41.76 3.65
N ILE A 190 -9.93 -41.32 2.96
CA ILE A 190 -8.64 -42.05 2.89
C ILE A 190 -7.67 -41.68 4.03
N TYR A 191 -7.83 -40.50 4.66
CA TYR A 191 -6.95 -40.06 5.75
C TYR A 191 -7.65 -39.00 6.65
N PRO A 192 -8.64 -39.40 7.48
CA PRO A 192 -9.51 -38.47 8.20
C PRO A 192 -8.77 -37.38 9.01
N THR A 193 -7.63 -37.74 9.60
CA THR A 193 -6.78 -36.85 10.43
C THR A 193 -6.00 -35.80 9.64
N ALA A 194 -5.98 -35.84 8.29
CA ALA A 194 -5.20 -34.93 7.44
C ALA A 194 -5.39 -33.43 7.77
N LYS A 195 -6.63 -33.05 8.11
CA LYS A 195 -6.98 -31.65 8.43
C LYS A 195 -6.49 -31.27 9.82
N GLU A 196 -6.53 -32.19 10.77
CA GLU A 196 -6.13 -32.01 12.16
C GLU A 196 -4.60 -31.95 12.26
N GLU A 197 -3.88 -32.90 11.64
CA GLU A 197 -2.41 -32.86 11.56
C GLU A 197 -1.89 -31.62 10.84
N ARG A 198 -2.53 -31.21 9.74
CA ARG A 198 -2.18 -29.95 9.06
C ARG A 198 -2.42 -28.75 9.98
N SER A 199 -3.51 -28.77 10.74
CA SER A 199 -3.86 -27.73 11.72
C SER A 199 -2.85 -27.70 12.87
N GLU A 200 -2.44 -28.86 13.40
CA GLU A 200 -1.40 -28.97 14.42
C GLU A 200 -0.03 -28.53 13.92
N LYS A 201 0.44 -29.00 12.76
CA LYS A 201 1.69 -28.55 12.13
C LYS A 201 1.67 -27.04 11.91
N LYS A 202 0.50 -26.46 11.61
CA LYS A 202 0.31 -25.01 11.50
C LYS A 202 0.24 -24.30 12.86
N LYS A 203 -0.42 -24.87 13.88
CA LYS A 203 -0.45 -24.36 15.26
C LYS A 203 0.94 -24.37 15.88
N LYS A 204 1.66 -25.50 15.87
CA LYS A 204 3.06 -25.60 16.32
C LYS A 204 3.98 -24.59 15.61
N LYS A 205 3.69 -24.23 14.35
CA LYS A 205 4.38 -23.16 13.61
C LYS A 205 3.93 -21.73 13.98
N VAL A 206 2.70 -21.53 14.44
CA VAL A 206 2.10 -20.23 14.82
C VAL A 206 2.27 -19.93 16.32
N GLU A 207 2.24 -20.92 17.19
CA GLU A 207 2.56 -20.82 18.63
C GLU A 207 4.05 -20.48 18.83
N ARG A 208 4.92 -20.93 17.93
CA ARG A 208 6.30 -20.43 17.77
C ARG A 208 6.41 -18.96 17.33
N ILE A 209 5.32 -18.32 16.89
CA ILE A 209 5.30 -16.97 16.29
C ILE A 209 4.45 -15.97 17.10
N GLU A 210 3.42 -16.42 17.84
CA GLU A 210 2.44 -15.52 18.50
C GLU A 210 2.58 -15.37 20.03
N SER A 211 3.61 -15.93 20.65
CA SER A 211 3.93 -15.69 22.07
C SER A 211 4.51 -14.28 22.34
N LYS A 212 3.61 -13.27 22.27
CA LYS A 212 3.76 -11.79 22.48
C LYS A 212 4.24 -11.00 21.21
N PRO A 213 3.98 -9.67 21.06
CA PRO A 213 3.37 -8.70 21.98
C PRO A 213 2.32 -7.74 21.33
N LYS A 214 1.01 -7.89 21.58
CA LYS A 214 -0.04 -6.94 21.10
C LYS A 214 -0.59 -5.95 22.15
N LYS A 215 -0.51 -6.25 23.46
CA LYS A 215 -1.06 -5.42 24.56
C LYS A 215 -0.24 -4.13 24.83
N ASN A 216 1.09 -4.28 24.86
CA ASN A 216 2.11 -3.28 25.26
C ASN A 216 2.24 -2.02 24.35
N LYS A 217 1.36 -1.81 23.36
CA LYS A 217 1.40 -0.65 22.46
C LYS A 217 0.40 0.45 22.79
N LEU A 218 -0.70 0.12 23.48
CA LEU A 218 -1.70 1.11 23.89
C LEU A 218 -1.29 1.79 25.20
N GLU A 219 -0.92 0.99 26.21
CA GLU A 219 -0.36 1.44 27.50
C GLU A 219 0.82 2.41 27.29
N LYS A 220 1.71 2.12 26.33
CA LYS A 220 2.84 3.00 26.00
C LYS A 220 2.42 4.41 25.56
N VAL A 221 1.25 4.60 24.95
CA VAL A 221 0.75 5.93 24.54
C VAL A 221 0.04 6.62 25.69
N ILE A 222 -0.70 5.87 26.50
CA ILE A 222 -1.39 6.38 27.69
C ILE A 222 -0.34 6.95 28.65
N ASN A 223 0.66 6.15 29.01
CA ASN A 223 1.77 6.57 29.86
C ASN A 223 2.57 7.73 29.25
N TYR A 224 2.66 7.84 27.91
CA TYR A 224 3.33 8.96 27.24
C TYR A 224 2.56 10.28 27.34
N LEU A 225 1.22 10.23 27.34
CA LEU A 225 0.36 11.41 27.47
C LEU A 225 0.20 11.85 28.94
N GLU A 226 0.32 10.91 29.88
CA GLU A 226 0.20 11.15 31.32
C GLU A 226 1.53 11.56 31.98
N ALA A 227 2.66 10.96 31.59
CA ALA A 227 3.96 11.21 32.24
C ALA A 227 4.51 12.64 32.06
N ASP A 228 4.04 13.39 31.07
CA ASP A 228 4.48 14.77 30.76
C ASP A 228 3.54 15.84 31.37
N ASN A 229 2.88 15.46 32.48
CA ASN A 229 2.08 16.30 33.39
C ASN A 229 1.18 17.31 32.67
N SER A 230 0.32 16.81 31.77
CA SER A 230 -0.61 17.56 30.90
C SER A 230 -0.02 18.46 29.79
N LYS A 231 1.30 18.68 29.71
CA LYS A 231 1.89 19.71 28.82
C LYS A 231 1.63 19.44 27.34
N LYS A 232 2.04 18.29 26.81
CA LYS A 232 1.84 17.95 25.39
C LYS A 232 0.37 17.78 25.01
N LEU A 233 -0.47 17.32 25.94
CA LEU A 233 -1.92 17.26 25.75
C LEU A 233 -2.53 18.67 25.67
N LYS A 234 -2.08 19.61 26.50
CA LYS A 234 -2.46 21.03 26.43
C LYS A 234 -1.96 21.72 25.17
N GLU A 235 -0.73 21.47 24.73
CA GLU A 235 -0.18 22.00 23.46
C GLU A 235 -0.93 21.45 22.23
N TYR A 236 -1.39 20.20 22.30
CA TYR A 236 -2.34 19.65 21.35
C TYR A 236 -3.68 20.38 21.44
N ILE A 237 -4.34 20.45 22.60
CA ILE A 237 -5.65 21.10 22.79
C ILE A 237 -5.63 22.58 22.35
N ALA A 238 -4.57 23.32 22.62
CA ALA A 238 -4.37 24.71 22.20
C ALA A 238 -4.10 24.87 20.69
N GLY A 239 -4.01 23.77 19.95
CA GLY A 239 -3.78 23.76 18.51
C GLY A 239 -2.33 24.03 18.07
N GLY A 240 -1.37 24.05 19.00
CA GLY A 240 0.04 24.31 18.73
C GLY A 240 0.78 23.14 18.08
N ILE A 241 0.39 21.90 18.40
CA ILE A 241 1.03 20.67 17.92
C ILE A 241 0.06 19.82 17.06
N SER A 242 0.60 18.97 16.17
CA SER A 242 -0.17 18.04 15.34
C SER A 242 -0.14 16.60 15.85
N VAL A 243 -1.11 15.80 15.41
CA VAL A 243 -1.17 14.35 15.69
C VAL A 243 0.07 13.63 15.14
N GLN A 244 0.63 14.08 14.02
CA GLN A 244 1.84 13.45 13.46
C GLN A 244 3.02 13.57 14.42
N ASP A 245 3.24 14.75 15.01
CA ASP A 245 4.42 15.04 15.84
C ASP A 245 4.41 14.16 17.11
N ILE A 246 3.25 14.08 17.78
CA ILE A 246 3.08 13.26 18.99
C ILE A 246 3.24 11.75 18.69
N VAL A 247 2.72 11.29 17.55
CA VAL A 247 2.80 9.88 17.15
C VAL A 247 4.23 9.49 16.76
N ILE A 248 5.00 10.43 16.19
CA ILE A 248 6.44 10.28 15.90
C ILE A 248 7.22 10.15 17.20
N ASP A 249 7.03 11.06 18.17
CA ASP A 249 7.72 11.02 19.46
C ASP A 249 7.39 9.75 20.26
N ALA A 250 6.12 9.37 20.37
CA ALA A 250 5.68 8.20 21.12
C ALA A 250 6.07 6.86 20.44
N GLY A 251 6.43 6.89 19.16
CA GLY A 251 6.86 5.72 18.38
C GLY A 251 5.75 4.68 18.19
N VAL A 252 4.53 5.14 17.96
CA VAL A 252 3.31 4.32 17.77
C VAL A 252 2.64 4.65 16.44
N SER A 253 1.43 4.14 16.18
CA SER A 253 0.62 4.57 15.03
C SER A 253 -0.49 5.54 15.45
N PRO A 254 -1.03 6.37 14.53
CA PRO A 254 -2.10 7.33 14.86
C PRO A 254 -3.37 6.69 15.42
N TYR A 255 -3.57 5.39 15.14
CA TYR A 255 -4.68 4.60 15.70
C TYR A 255 -4.58 4.47 17.22
N TYR A 256 -3.40 4.17 17.77
CA TYR A 256 -3.20 4.03 19.21
C TYR A 256 -3.28 5.39 19.94
N PHE A 257 -2.84 6.48 19.30
CA PHE A 257 -3.03 7.84 19.84
C PHE A 257 -4.50 8.25 19.94
N ARG A 258 -5.32 7.96 18.92
CA ARG A 258 -6.76 8.22 19.00
C ARG A 258 -7.41 7.42 20.12
N LYS A 259 -7.14 6.11 20.19
CA LYS A 259 -7.61 5.26 21.30
C LYS A 259 -7.15 5.72 22.68
N ALA A 260 -5.94 6.27 22.81
CA ALA A 260 -5.45 6.81 24.08
C ALA A 260 -6.17 8.11 24.45
N ILE A 261 -6.38 9.05 23.52
CA ILE A 261 -7.14 10.28 23.81
C ILE A 261 -8.63 9.98 24.07
N GLU A 262 -9.23 9.02 23.36
CA GLU A 262 -10.60 8.53 23.64
C GLU A 262 -10.74 7.93 25.06
N LEU A 263 -9.64 7.47 25.67
CA LEU A 263 -9.61 6.94 27.05
C LEU A 263 -9.27 7.99 28.11
N ILE A 264 -8.37 8.95 27.80
CA ILE A 264 -7.83 9.90 28.78
C ILE A 264 -8.54 11.26 28.77
N HIS A 265 -8.90 11.78 27.59
CA HIS A 265 -9.51 13.12 27.46
C HIS A 265 -10.40 13.22 26.20
N PRO A 266 -11.63 12.67 26.23
CA PRO A 266 -12.46 12.47 25.04
C PRO A 266 -12.73 13.74 24.22
N SER A 267 -12.85 14.90 24.87
CA SER A 267 -13.13 16.21 24.26
C SER A 267 -11.95 16.86 23.52
N ALA A 268 -10.71 16.42 23.78
CA ALA A 268 -9.48 17.11 23.34
C ALA A 268 -9.36 17.24 21.80
N ILE A 269 -10.01 16.35 21.05
CA ILE A 269 -10.03 16.35 19.59
C ILE A 269 -10.92 17.47 19.02
N GLU A 270 -11.91 17.95 19.77
CA GLU A 270 -12.82 19.02 19.35
C GLU A 270 -12.35 20.40 19.80
N GLU A 271 -11.79 20.49 21.01
CA GLU A 271 -11.12 21.71 21.50
C GLU A 271 -9.95 22.13 20.58
N ASN A 272 -9.11 21.19 20.11
CA ASN A 272 -8.04 21.43 19.11
C ASN A 272 -8.56 22.13 17.83
N LYS A 273 -9.76 21.76 17.37
CA LYS A 273 -10.35 22.30 16.14
C LYS A 273 -10.87 23.72 16.35
N GLN A 274 -11.50 23.99 17.49
CA GLN A 274 -11.97 25.33 17.85
C GLN A 274 -10.78 26.29 18.02
N ASN A 275 -9.74 25.89 18.76
CA ASN A 275 -8.55 26.72 19.02
C ASN A 275 -7.72 27.03 17.76
N LYS A 276 -7.76 26.17 16.74
CA LYS A 276 -7.13 26.46 15.43
C LYS A 276 -7.91 27.45 14.56
N ALA A 277 -9.19 27.69 14.83
CA ALA A 277 -10.03 28.55 14.00
C ALA A 277 -9.85 30.07 14.26
N SER A 278 -9.23 30.45 15.38
CA SER A 278 -9.24 31.82 15.89
C SER A 278 -8.08 32.74 15.44
N LYS A 279 -7.06 32.24 14.72
CA LYS A 279 -5.86 33.04 14.34
C LYS A 279 -5.88 33.50 12.87
N LYS A 280 -5.91 34.83 12.64
CA LYS A 280 -5.84 35.49 11.31
C LYS A 280 -4.59 36.38 11.14
N PRO A 281 -3.91 36.39 9.98
CA PRO A 281 -2.91 37.41 9.62
C PRO A 281 -3.29 38.29 8.40
N VAL A 282 -2.71 39.50 8.33
CA VAL A 282 -3.07 40.64 7.44
C VAL A 282 -2.27 40.68 6.11
N LYS A 283 -2.78 41.37 5.07
CA LYS A 283 -2.25 41.43 3.66
C LYS A 283 -2.22 42.85 3.04
N LYS A 284 -1.27 43.11 2.10
CA LYS A 284 -1.27 44.06 0.93
C LYS A 284 -0.12 43.66 -0.03
N LYS A 285 -0.03 43.94 -1.35
CA LYS A 285 -0.92 43.91 -2.55
C LYS A 285 0.02 43.90 -3.82
N ARG A 286 -0.29 43.28 -4.96
CA ARG A 286 0.41 43.43 -6.29
C ARG A 286 -0.51 43.07 -7.49
N VAL A 287 -0.09 43.43 -8.72
CA VAL A 287 -0.86 43.71 -9.97
C VAL A 287 -1.42 42.47 -10.71
N SER A 288 -2.31 42.67 -11.71
CA SER A 288 -3.36 41.73 -12.16
C SER A 288 -3.08 40.97 -13.48
N HIS A 289 -3.54 39.71 -13.58
CA HIS A 289 -3.49 38.91 -14.82
C HIS A 289 -4.45 39.40 -15.94
N ILE A 290 -5.40 40.27 -15.62
CA ILE A 290 -6.41 40.76 -16.57
C ILE A 290 -5.76 41.67 -17.62
N GLU A 291 -4.90 42.58 -17.18
CA GLU A 291 -4.18 43.55 -18.02
C GLU A 291 -3.38 42.82 -19.12
N LYS A 292 -2.65 41.76 -18.73
CA LYS A 292 -1.88 40.90 -19.66
C LYS A 292 -2.72 40.22 -20.75
N THR A 293 -4.01 39.96 -20.49
CA THR A 293 -4.89 39.38 -21.51
C THR A 293 -5.40 40.45 -22.48
N ILE A 294 -5.68 41.66 -21.99
CA ILE A 294 -6.11 42.79 -22.81
C ILE A 294 -5.00 43.22 -23.78
N GLU A 295 -3.74 43.22 -23.32
CA GLU A 295 -2.57 43.48 -24.18
C GLU A 295 -2.46 42.47 -25.34
N TYR A 296 -2.63 41.17 -25.07
CA TYR A 296 -2.55 40.14 -26.12
C TYR A 296 -3.67 40.26 -27.17
N LEU A 297 -4.91 40.56 -26.76
CA LEU A 297 -6.02 40.74 -27.71
C LEU A 297 -5.78 41.96 -28.63
N LYS A 298 -5.22 43.05 -28.07
CA LYS A 298 -4.80 44.23 -28.83
C LYS A 298 -3.62 43.93 -29.78
N ALA A 299 -2.67 43.10 -29.37
CA ALA A 299 -1.51 42.73 -30.17
C ALA A 299 -1.80 41.79 -31.36
N ASN A 300 -3.05 41.31 -31.51
CA ASN A 300 -3.49 40.45 -32.62
C ASN A 300 -4.71 41.05 -33.35
N ASP A 301 -4.83 42.38 -33.37
CA ASP A 301 -5.89 43.18 -34.04
C ASP A 301 -7.34 42.67 -33.84
N ASN A 302 -7.59 42.04 -32.68
CA ASN A 302 -8.83 41.32 -32.38
C ASN A 302 -9.23 40.24 -33.41
N GLU A 303 -8.37 39.79 -34.32
CA GLU A 303 -8.70 38.73 -35.30
C GLU A 303 -9.00 37.40 -34.59
N VAL A 304 -8.19 37.09 -33.58
CA VAL A 304 -8.40 35.96 -32.65
C VAL A 304 -9.73 36.07 -31.90
N LEU A 305 -10.17 37.30 -31.58
CA LEU A 305 -11.46 37.55 -30.94
C LEU A 305 -12.62 37.34 -31.93
N LYS A 306 -12.49 37.77 -33.19
CA LYS A 306 -13.48 37.53 -34.26
C LYS A 306 -13.70 36.03 -34.50
N LYS A 307 -12.63 35.26 -34.71
CA LYS A 307 -12.70 33.78 -34.84
C LYS A 307 -13.27 33.11 -33.60
N TYR A 308 -13.02 33.68 -32.41
CA TYR A 308 -13.63 33.20 -31.17
C TYR A 308 -15.13 33.52 -31.09
N ILE A 309 -15.61 34.65 -31.60
CA ILE A 309 -17.04 35.01 -31.63
C ILE A 309 -17.79 34.19 -32.70
N ALA A 310 -17.21 34.03 -33.89
CA ALA A 310 -17.81 33.29 -35.01
C ALA A 310 -18.15 31.83 -34.65
N GLY A 311 -17.28 31.13 -33.94
CA GLY A 311 -17.47 29.72 -33.59
C GLY A 311 -16.21 28.88 -33.78
N ASP A 312 -15.40 29.29 -34.74
CA ASP A 312 -14.29 28.58 -35.39
C ASP A 312 -13.24 28.09 -34.39
N ILE A 313 -12.88 28.93 -33.40
CA ILE A 313 -11.91 28.58 -32.36
C ILE A 313 -12.53 28.52 -30.97
N THR A 314 -11.83 27.83 -30.07
CA THR A 314 -12.25 27.68 -28.67
C THR A 314 -11.39 28.53 -27.74
N MET A 315 -11.94 28.93 -26.59
CA MET A 315 -11.18 29.59 -25.53
C MET A 315 -9.93 28.78 -25.10
N GLN A 316 -9.93 27.44 -25.20
CA GLN A 316 -8.74 26.64 -24.88
C GLN A 316 -7.57 26.87 -25.85
N TYR A 317 -7.86 27.16 -27.12
CA TYR A 317 -6.86 27.54 -28.13
C TYR A 317 -6.11 28.79 -27.65
N ILE A 318 -6.85 29.86 -27.33
CA ILE A 318 -6.27 31.14 -26.90
C ILE A 318 -5.52 31.00 -25.56
N LEU A 319 -6.08 30.30 -24.58
CA LEU A 319 -5.46 30.10 -23.26
C LEU A 319 -4.10 29.36 -23.33
N LYS A 320 -3.87 28.57 -24.39
CA LYS A 320 -2.60 27.85 -24.62
C LYS A 320 -1.43 28.82 -24.83
N ASP A 321 -1.69 29.93 -25.50
CA ASP A 321 -0.66 30.88 -25.94
C ASP A 321 -0.33 31.88 -24.82
N ILE A 322 -1.35 32.50 -24.22
CA ILE A 322 -1.17 33.54 -23.17
C ILE A 322 -0.89 33.01 -21.76
N LYS A 323 -1.20 31.73 -21.49
CA LYS A 323 -0.95 31.05 -20.19
C LYS A 323 -1.56 31.76 -18.97
N VAL A 324 -2.66 32.50 -19.15
CA VAL A 324 -3.42 33.11 -18.04
C VAL A 324 -4.47 32.15 -17.47
N ALA A 325 -5.02 32.47 -16.31
CA ALA A 325 -6.11 31.70 -15.74
C ALA A 325 -7.44 31.99 -16.48
N ARG A 326 -8.26 30.95 -16.68
CA ARG A 326 -9.56 31.02 -17.39
C ARG A 326 -10.47 32.16 -16.92
N TYR A 327 -10.51 32.46 -15.61
CA TYR A 327 -11.32 33.56 -15.08
C TYR A 327 -10.81 34.94 -15.52
N SER A 328 -9.48 35.11 -15.61
CA SER A 328 -8.84 36.36 -16.05
C SER A 328 -9.09 36.60 -17.54
N PHE A 329 -9.18 35.53 -18.33
CA PHE A 329 -9.60 35.60 -19.73
C PHE A 329 -11.06 36.01 -19.88
N VAL A 330 -11.99 35.38 -19.16
CA VAL A 330 -13.42 35.75 -19.20
C VAL A 330 -13.62 37.21 -18.79
N GLU A 331 -12.95 37.66 -17.72
CA GLU A 331 -13.05 39.05 -17.26
C GLU A 331 -12.39 40.06 -18.22
N ALA A 332 -11.33 39.66 -18.92
CA ALA A 332 -10.69 40.49 -19.95
C ALA A 332 -11.54 40.57 -21.23
N ILE A 333 -12.09 39.46 -21.71
CA ILE A 333 -13.00 39.41 -22.87
C ILE A 333 -14.22 40.31 -22.61
N ASN A 334 -14.87 40.17 -21.44
CA ASN A 334 -16.02 41.00 -21.09
C ASN A 334 -15.68 42.50 -20.94
N LYS A 335 -14.40 42.87 -20.75
CA LYS A 335 -13.92 44.27 -20.74
C LYS A 335 -13.54 44.80 -22.13
N VAL A 336 -13.21 43.92 -23.08
CA VAL A 336 -12.84 44.29 -24.46
C VAL A 336 -14.05 44.25 -25.39
N HIS A 337 -14.91 43.25 -25.24
CA HIS A 337 -16.14 43.07 -26.00
C HIS A 337 -17.21 42.38 -25.12
N PRO A 338 -18.07 43.14 -24.43
CA PRO A 338 -19.27 42.60 -23.79
C PRO A 338 -20.08 41.73 -24.77
N GLY A 339 -20.72 40.67 -24.28
CA GLY A 339 -21.56 39.78 -25.12
C GLY A 339 -20.82 38.75 -25.98
N ALA A 340 -19.51 38.88 -26.23
CA ALA A 340 -18.75 38.00 -27.13
C ALA A 340 -18.84 36.49 -26.80
N ILE A 341 -19.00 36.15 -25.50
CA ILE A 341 -19.16 34.77 -25.03
C ILE A 341 -20.57 34.23 -25.35
N GLU A 342 -21.59 35.08 -25.36
CA GLU A 342 -22.99 34.73 -25.63
C GLU A 342 -23.23 34.60 -27.14
N GLU A 343 -22.64 35.47 -27.95
CA GLU A 343 -22.63 35.36 -29.41
C GLU A 343 -21.93 34.08 -29.87
N ASN A 344 -20.77 33.74 -29.28
CA ASN A 344 -20.10 32.47 -29.56
C ASN A 344 -20.96 31.24 -29.25
N ALA A 345 -21.78 31.31 -28.20
CA ALA A 345 -22.68 30.23 -27.84
C ALA A 345 -23.84 30.08 -28.83
N LYS A 346 -24.40 31.21 -29.33
CA LYS A 346 -25.46 31.22 -30.35
C LYS A 346 -25.00 30.60 -31.66
N ASN A 347 -23.89 31.09 -32.22
CA ASN A 347 -23.41 30.65 -33.54
C ASN A 347 -23.08 29.14 -33.57
N LYS A 348 -22.52 28.60 -32.48
CA LYS A 348 -22.22 27.17 -32.35
C LYS A 348 -23.48 26.29 -32.37
N ASP A 349 -24.60 26.71 -31.77
CA ASP A 349 -25.83 25.89 -31.81
C ASP A 349 -26.47 25.85 -33.21
N THR A 350 -26.37 26.94 -33.98
CA THR A 350 -26.85 27.02 -35.38
C THR A 350 -26.11 26.02 -36.26
N VAL A 351 -24.78 26.04 -36.29
CA VAL A 351 -23.96 25.10 -37.08
C VAL A 351 -24.20 23.65 -36.65
N THR A 352 -24.39 23.41 -35.36
CA THR A 352 -24.67 22.08 -34.81
C THR A 352 -26.09 21.57 -35.16
N LYS A 353 -27.04 22.44 -35.50
CA LYS A 353 -28.38 22.04 -35.98
C LYS A 353 -28.32 21.60 -37.43
N VAL A 354 -27.84 22.46 -38.32
CA VAL A 354 -27.70 22.17 -39.77
C VAL A 354 -27.01 20.83 -40.02
N LEU A 355 -25.88 20.58 -39.35
CA LEU A 355 -25.14 19.31 -39.52
C LEU A 355 -25.83 18.09 -38.87
N ALA A 356 -26.74 18.30 -37.91
CA ALA A 356 -27.58 17.23 -37.37
C ALA A 356 -28.76 16.91 -38.30
N ASP A 357 -29.29 17.91 -38.99
CA ASP A 357 -30.37 17.73 -39.97
C ASP A 357 -29.85 16.95 -41.19
N TYR A 358 -28.68 17.31 -41.74
CA TYR A 358 -27.99 16.49 -42.76
C TYR A 358 -27.75 15.03 -42.33
N LEU A 359 -27.26 14.80 -41.10
CA LEU A 359 -27.04 13.44 -40.58
C LEU A 359 -28.33 12.63 -40.36
N LYS A 360 -29.51 13.22 -40.56
CA LYS A 360 -30.83 12.64 -40.27
C LYS A 360 -31.71 12.51 -41.52
N GLU A 361 -31.55 13.38 -42.51
CA GLU A 361 -32.39 13.43 -43.72
C GLU A 361 -31.79 12.70 -44.94
N ASP A 362 -30.53 12.24 -44.85
CA ASP A 362 -29.78 11.75 -46.01
C ASP A 362 -30.20 10.34 -46.52
N GLU A 363 -30.56 10.27 -47.80
CA GLU A 363 -30.80 9.02 -48.55
C GLU A 363 -29.57 8.10 -48.55
N ASP A 364 -28.37 8.68 -48.47
CA ASP A 364 -27.10 7.97 -48.55
C ASP A 364 -26.65 7.32 -47.22
N ASN A 365 -27.51 7.35 -46.20
CA ASN A 365 -27.39 6.54 -44.99
C ASN A 365 -26.09 6.80 -44.18
N LEU A 366 -25.56 8.04 -44.23
CA LEU A 366 -24.26 8.43 -43.66
C LEU A 366 -24.10 8.10 -42.17
N LEU A 367 -25.18 8.19 -41.37
CA LEU A 367 -25.15 7.79 -39.96
C LEU A 367 -24.83 6.29 -39.79
N ASN A 368 -25.39 5.44 -40.65
CA ASN A 368 -25.12 4.01 -40.62
C ASN A 368 -23.71 3.69 -41.16
N LYS A 369 -23.25 4.34 -42.24
CA LYS A 369 -21.84 4.26 -42.72
C LYS A 369 -20.84 4.73 -41.65
N TYR A 370 -21.21 5.72 -40.83
CA TYR A 370 -20.44 6.10 -39.64
C TYR A 370 -20.45 5.01 -38.56
N ILE A 371 -21.61 4.41 -38.25
CA ILE A 371 -21.77 3.40 -37.17
C ILE A 371 -21.12 2.05 -37.53
N SER A 372 -21.30 1.54 -38.74
CA SER A 372 -20.59 0.35 -39.25
C SER A 372 -19.08 0.61 -39.28
N GLY A 373 -18.73 1.85 -39.61
CA GLY A 373 -17.38 2.36 -39.55
C GLY A 373 -16.70 2.53 -40.89
N GLU A 374 -17.43 2.32 -41.98
CA GLU A 374 -17.07 2.54 -43.39
C GLU A 374 -16.55 3.95 -43.66
N MET A 375 -17.18 4.99 -43.10
CA MET A 375 -16.76 6.39 -43.29
C MET A 375 -16.36 7.07 -41.97
N ASP A 376 -15.27 7.82 -41.96
CA ASP A 376 -14.82 8.64 -40.83
C ASP A 376 -15.44 10.07 -40.83
N PRO A 377 -15.33 10.82 -39.71
CA PRO A 377 -15.90 12.17 -39.64
C PRO A 377 -15.38 13.13 -40.71
N LYS A 378 -14.12 13.00 -41.10
CA LYS A 378 -13.47 13.90 -42.07
C LYS A 378 -13.97 13.60 -43.48
N GLU A 379 -14.13 12.33 -43.82
CA GLU A 379 -14.73 11.90 -45.10
C GLU A 379 -16.17 12.42 -45.23
N ILE A 380 -16.97 12.32 -44.17
CA ILE A 380 -18.35 12.86 -44.14
C ILE A 380 -18.36 14.40 -44.25
N MET A 381 -17.50 15.10 -43.49
CA MET A 381 -17.40 16.56 -43.56
C MET A 381 -16.91 17.05 -44.94
N THR A 382 -16.04 16.28 -45.62
CA THR A 382 -15.58 16.57 -46.97
C THR A 382 -16.68 16.36 -48.00
N LEU A 383 -17.49 15.30 -47.85
CA LEU A 383 -18.62 14.99 -48.74
C LEU A 383 -19.74 16.03 -48.65
N LEU A 384 -19.93 16.65 -47.48
CA LEU A 384 -20.93 17.71 -47.26
C LEU A 384 -20.41 19.13 -47.57
N ASP A 385 -19.13 19.29 -47.93
CA ASP A 385 -18.43 20.58 -48.08
C ASP A 385 -18.50 21.50 -46.83
N ILE A 386 -18.27 20.91 -45.64
CA ILE A 386 -18.35 21.62 -44.36
C ILE A 386 -17.03 21.55 -43.58
N ASP A 387 -16.31 22.67 -43.47
CA ASP A 387 -15.13 22.79 -42.59
C ASP A 387 -15.54 23.22 -41.17
N VAL A 388 -15.71 22.25 -40.27
CA VAL A 388 -16.02 22.50 -38.84
C VAL A 388 -15.10 21.72 -37.90
N PRO A 389 -14.81 22.26 -36.69
CA PRO A 389 -14.06 21.53 -35.68
C PRO A 389 -14.70 20.17 -35.35
N PRO A 390 -13.92 19.08 -35.16
CA PRO A 390 -14.47 17.73 -34.90
C PRO A 390 -15.44 17.64 -33.70
N ASN A 391 -15.32 18.52 -32.71
CA ASN A 391 -16.27 18.60 -31.60
C ASN A 391 -17.69 19.02 -32.03
N THR A 392 -17.81 19.86 -33.06
CA THR A 392 -19.11 20.29 -33.61
C THR A 392 -19.79 19.10 -34.31
N PHE A 393 -19.03 18.33 -35.10
CA PHE A 393 -19.49 17.06 -35.69
C PHE A 393 -20.01 16.09 -34.62
N TYR A 394 -19.25 15.86 -33.53
CA TYR A 394 -19.71 14.96 -32.46
C TYR A 394 -20.91 15.50 -31.67
N GLN A 395 -21.12 16.81 -31.60
CA GLN A 395 -22.31 17.40 -30.99
C GLN A 395 -23.55 17.22 -31.87
N ALA A 396 -23.41 17.40 -33.19
CA ALA A 396 -24.47 17.14 -34.15
C ALA A 396 -24.85 15.65 -34.18
N LEU A 397 -23.86 14.76 -34.28
CA LEU A 397 -24.05 13.31 -34.20
C LEU A 397 -24.81 12.89 -32.93
N LYS A 398 -24.51 13.53 -31.79
CA LYS A 398 -25.20 13.28 -30.51
C LYS A 398 -26.64 13.81 -30.48
N LYS A 399 -27.00 14.81 -31.30
CA LYS A 399 -28.40 15.26 -31.48
C LYS A 399 -29.22 14.24 -32.30
N VAL A 400 -28.59 13.52 -33.24
CA VAL A 400 -29.25 12.50 -34.08
C VAL A 400 -29.32 11.13 -33.39
N ASP A 401 -28.19 10.58 -32.96
CA ASP A 401 -28.12 9.35 -32.16
C ASP A 401 -27.10 9.52 -31.02
N PRO A 402 -27.57 9.70 -29.76
CA PRO A 402 -26.71 9.83 -28.58
C PRO A 402 -25.72 8.68 -28.37
N TYR A 403 -25.95 7.52 -28.99
CA TYR A 403 -25.15 6.31 -28.87
C TYR A 403 -24.33 5.98 -30.12
N ALA A 404 -24.42 6.71 -31.24
CA ALA A 404 -23.72 6.36 -32.48
C ALA A 404 -22.20 6.19 -32.30
N SER A 405 -21.53 7.08 -31.58
CA SER A 405 -20.09 6.93 -31.26
C SER A 405 -19.78 5.79 -30.28
N LYS A 406 -20.77 5.30 -29.53
CA LYS A 406 -20.65 4.11 -28.67
C LYS A 406 -20.82 2.84 -29.52
N LYS A 407 -21.91 2.76 -30.30
CA LYS A 407 -22.17 1.69 -31.29
C LYS A 407 -20.98 1.47 -32.23
N ARG A 408 -20.41 2.55 -32.80
CA ARG A 408 -19.21 2.47 -33.66
C ARG A 408 -17.99 1.85 -32.95
N LYS A 409 -17.80 2.15 -31.66
CA LYS A 409 -16.70 1.57 -30.86
C LYS A 409 -16.97 0.12 -30.51
N GLU A 410 -18.21 -0.21 -30.16
CA GLU A 410 -18.62 -1.57 -29.82
C GLU A 410 -18.51 -2.50 -31.03
N ASN A 411 -18.98 -2.09 -32.21
CA ASN A 411 -18.79 -2.82 -33.48
C ASN A 411 -17.29 -3.02 -33.79
N LYS A 412 -16.49 -1.95 -33.81
CA LYS A 412 -15.04 -2.04 -34.10
C LYS A 412 -14.25 -2.88 -33.09
N ILE A 413 -14.71 -3.00 -31.84
CA ILE A 413 -14.08 -3.88 -30.84
C ILE A 413 -14.54 -5.32 -31.05
N TYR A 414 -15.84 -5.54 -31.26
CA TYR A 414 -16.44 -6.85 -31.48
C TYR A 414 -15.82 -7.58 -32.67
N ASP A 415 -15.65 -6.90 -33.81
CA ASP A 415 -15.05 -7.49 -35.00
C ASP A 415 -13.55 -7.79 -34.81
N ILE A 416 -12.82 -6.93 -34.09
CA ILE A 416 -11.40 -7.18 -33.79
C ILE A 416 -11.25 -8.36 -32.83
N ASP A 417 -12.09 -8.48 -31.80
CA ASP A 417 -12.01 -9.59 -30.84
C ASP A 417 -12.44 -10.92 -31.48
N ARG A 418 -13.48 -10.92 -32.32
CA ARG A 418 -13.91 -12.09 -33.13
C ARG A 418 -12.84 -12.51 -34.14
N MET A 419 -12.18 -11.55 -34.79
CA MET A 419 -11.04 -11.82 -35.68
C MET A 419 -9.83 -12.37 -34.91
N LEU A 420 -9.54 -11.85 -33.71
CA LEU A 420 -8.49 -12.38 -32.83
C LEU A 420 -8.81 -13.78 -32.31
N GLU A 421 -10.08 -14.12 -32.08
CA GLU A 421 -10.52 -15.47 -31.72
C GLU A 421 -10.32 -16.45 -32.88
N TYR A 422 -10.76 -16.09 -34.09
CA TYR A 422 -10.53 -16.87 -35.30
C TYR A 422 -9.02 -17.10 -35.57
N LEU A 423 -8.20 -16.05 -35.47
CA LEU A 423 -6.75 -16.13 -35.71
C LEU A 423 -5.97 -16.85 -34.62
N ARG A 424 -6.50 -16.94 -33.39
CA ARG A 424 -5.91 -17.72 -32.27
C ARG A 424 -6.31 -19.19 -32.27
N LYS A 425 -7.35 -19.56 -33.00
CA LYS A 425 -7.87 -20.92 -33.04
C LYS A 425 -6.77 -21.91 -33.43
N ASP A 426 -6.76 -23.05 -32.74
CA ASP A 426 -5.78 -24.13 -32.91
C ASP A 426 -4.31 -23.64 -32.79
N ASP A 427 -4.04 -22.89 -31.72
CA ASP A 427 -2.72 -22.35 -31.34
C ASP A 427 -2.08 -21.49 -32.45
N TYR A 428 -2.81 -20.44 -32.84
CA TYR A 428 -2.42 -19.48 -33.89
C TYR A 428 -2.25 -20.06 -35.30
N ARG A 429 -2.70 -21.30 -35.57
CA ARG A 429 -2.52 -21.99 -36.87
C ARG A 429 -2.91 -21.11 -38.06
N LYS A 430 -4.10 -20.52 -38.09
CA LYS A 430 -4.55 -19.66 -39.21
C LYS A 430 -3.70 -18.39 -39.38
N ALA A 431 -3.22 -17.79 -38.28
CA ALA A 431 -2.29 -16.66 -38.36
C ALA A 431 -0.92 -17.07 -38.92
N ASN A 432 -0.43 -18.27 -38.54
CA ASN A 432 0.82 -18.83 -39.05
C ASN A 432 0.72 -19.19 -40.53
N GLN A 433 -0.40 -19.77 -40.99
CA GLN A 433 -0.67 -20.06 -42.40
C GLN A 433 -0.69 -18.80 -43.28
N TYR A 434 -1.22 -17.69 -42.77
CA TYR A 434 -1.09 -16.40 -43.46
C TYR A 434 0.37 -15.91 -43.52
N ILE A 435 1.15 -16.10 -42.45
CA ILE A 435 2.57 -15.71 -42.40
C ILE A 435 3.43 -16.55 -43.36
N SER A 436 3.14 -17.85 -43.51
CA SER A 436 3.79 -18.74 -44.49
C SER A 436 3.24 -18.58 -45.93
N LYS A 437 2.25 -17.70 -46.13
CA LYS A 437 1.55 -17.46 -47.42
C LYS A 437 0.75 -18.66 -47.95
N GLU A 438 0.37 -19.59 -47.08
CA GLU A 438 -0.53 -20.72 -47.40
C GLU A 438 -2.00 -20.29 -47.58
N VAL A 439 -2.38 -19.14 -47.02
CA VAL A 439 -3.75 -18.58 -47.09
C VAL A 439 -3.63 -17.08 -47.38
N ASN A 440 -4.42 -16.55 -48.31
CA ASN A 440 -4.42 -15.11 -48.63
C ASN A 440 -5.36 -14.33 -47.68
N VAL A 441 -5.44 -13.01 -47.82
CA VAL A 441 -6.29 -12.21 -46.91
C VAL A 441 -7.77 -12.27 -47.29
N GLN A 442 -8.07 -12.36 -48.58
CA GLN A 442 -9.43 -12.46 -49.14
C GLN A 442 -10.12 -13.76 -48.72
N ASP A 443 -9.39 -14.88 -48.63
CA ASP A 443 -9.90 -16.16 -48.11
C ASP A 443 -10.37 -16.01 -46.65
N ILE A 444 -9.64 -15.22 -45.85
CA ILE A 444 -9.97 -14.95 -44.44
C ILE A 444 -11.14 -13.96 -44.34
N GLU A 445 -11.23 -12.97 -45.24
CA GLU A 445 -12.41 -12.11 -45.34
C GLU A 445 -13.67 -12.92 -45.68
N ALA A 446 -13.58 -13.86 -46.64
CA ALA A 446 -14.68 -14.75 -47.01
C ALA A 446 -15.08 -15.73 -45.89
N ASP A 447 -14.10 -16.35 -45.21
CA ASP A 447 -14.32 -17.25 -44.06
C ASP A 447 -15.00 -16.55 -42.87
N THR A 448 -14.83 -15.23 -42.72
CA THR A 448 -15.22 -14.49 -41.51
C THR A 448 -16.32 -13.44 -41.70
N GLY A 449 -16.51 -12.95 -42.93
CA GLY A 449 -17.37 -11.81 -43.25
C GLY A 449 -16.84 -10.46 -42.73
N MET A 450 -15.54 -10.37 -42.38
CA MET A 450 -14.93 -9.19 -41.74
C MET A 450 -13.86 -8.55 -42.63
N SER A 451 -13.77 -7.21 -42.63
CA SER A 451 -12.87 -6.48 -43.53
C SER A 451 -11.37 -6.76 -43.34
N THR A 452 -10.61 -6.61 -44.42
CA THR A 452 -9.14 -6.62 -44.47
C THR A 452 -8.51 -5.70 -43.43
N GLN A 453 -9.12 -4.53 -43.20
CA GLN A 453 -8.62 -3.57 -42.24
C GLN A 453 -8.78 -4.07 -40.78
N THR A 454 -9.83 -4.84 -40.49
CA THR A 454 -10.00 -5.57 -39.22
C THR A 454 -8.93 -6.65 -39.08
N PHE A 455 -8.70 -7.45 -40.13
CA PHE A 455 -7.65 -8.47 -40.17
C PHE A 455 -6.26 -7.88 -39.91
N TYR A 456 -5.85 -6.83 -40.63
CA TYR A 456 -4.52 -6.21 -40.44
C TYR A 456 -4.35 -5.60 -39.04
N ARG A 457 -5.42 -5.05 -38.45
CA ARG A 457 -5.40 -4.58 -37.04
C ARG A 457 -5.22 -5.75 -36.07
N ALA A 458 -5.93 -6.86 -36.26
CA ALA A 458 -5.76 -8.06 -35.44
C ALA A 458 -4.35 -8.66 -35.58
N MET A 459 -3.82 -8.78 -36.79
CA MET A 459 -2.45 -9.24 -37.05
C MET A 459 -1.39 -8.32 -36.46
N ASN A 460 -1.60 -7.00 -36.46
CA ASN A 460 -0.69 -6.05 -35.79
C ASN A 460 -0.75 -6.18 -34.26
N ILE A 461 -1.90 -6.53 -33.68
CA ILE A 461 -2.02 -6.84 -32.25
C ILE A 461 -1.29 -8.15 -31.89
N ILE A 462 -1.33 -9.17 -32.76
CA ILE A 462 -0.60 -10.44 -32.58
C ILE A 462 0.91 -10.18 -32.71
N LYS A 463 1.36 -9.68 -33.86
CA LYS A 463 2.78 -9.36 -34.15
C LYS A 463 3.38 -8.40 -33.12
N GLY A 464 2.61 -7.38 -32.70
CA GLY A 464 3.04 -6.40 -31.72
C GLY A 464 3.16 -6.95 -30.29
N ARG A 465 2.45 -8.03 -29.94
CA ARG A 465 2.52 -8.64 -28.59
C ARG A 465 3.58 -9.73 -28.48
N GLU A 466 3.77 -10.55 -29.50
CA GLU A 466 4.78 -11.62 -29.46
C GLU A 466 6.19 -11.07 -29.67
N LYS A 467 6.39 -10.24 -30.69
CA LYS A 467 7.71 -9.69 -31.03
C LYS A 467 8.26 -8.80 -29.90
N SER A 468 7.44 -7.91 -29.35
CA SER A 468 7.86 -7.04 -28.24
C SER A 468 8.04 -7.78 -26.90
N TYR A 469 7.44 -8.95 -26.70
CA TYR A 469 7.60 -9.71 -25.46
C TYR A 469 8.84 -10.61 -25.48
N ILE A 470 9.19 -11.14 -26.66
CA ILE A 470 10.36 -12.01 -26.84
C ILE A 470 11.65 -11.17 -26.98
N GLU A 471 11.67 -10.15 -27.87
CA GLU A 471 12.88 -9.36 -28.12
C GLU A 471 13.31 -8.54 -26.91
N ASN A 472 12.38 -7.85 -26.23
CA ASN A 472 12.71 -7.09 -25.01
C ASN A 472 13.19 -8.00 -23.87
N LYS A 473 12.61 -9.20 -23.71
CA LYS A 473 13.00 -10.12 -22.64
C LYS A 473 14.38 -10.72 -22.87
N GLN A 474 14.73 -11.02 -24.12
CA GLN A 474 16.07 -11.47 -24.48
C GLN A 474 17.10 -10.35 -24.31
N SER A 475 16.77 -9.12 -24.77
CA SER A 475 17.59 -7.91 -24.60
C SER A 475 17.83 -7.56 -23.12
N ASP A 476 16.79 -7.58 -22.28
CA ASP A 476 16.89 -7.32 -20.84
C ASP A 476 17.78 -8.34 -20.12
N ILE A 477 17.68 -9.62 -20.52
CA ILE A 477 18.52 -10.69 -19.98
C ILE A 477 19.99 -10.47 -20.37
N GLU A 478 20.29 -10.16 -21.63
CA GLU A 478 21.67 -9.88 -22.07
C GLU A 478 22.25 -8.60 -21.46
N LEU A 479 21.43 -7.54 -21.29
CA LEU A 479 21.85 -6.32 -20.59
C LEU A 479 22.18 -6.60 -19.11
N MET A 480 21.34 -7.39 -18.44
CA MET A 480 21.59 -7.83 -17.07
C MET A 480 22.82 -8.75 -16.95
N LYS A 481 22.98 -9.71 -17.87
CA LYS A 481 24.18 -10.55 -17.95
C LYS A 481 25.42 -9.68 -18.13
N LYS A 482 25.42 -8.70 -19.06
CA LYS A 482 26.54 -7.77 -19.30
C LYS A 482 26.90 -7.01 -18.02
N TYR A 483 25.90 -6.48 -17.30
CA TYR A 483 26.09 -5.80 -16.02
C TYR A 483 26.72 -6.69 -14.93
N LEU A 484 26.46 -8.00 -14.96
CA LEU A 484 27.01 -9.00 -14.03
C LEU A 484 28.36 -9.60 -14.48
N THR A 485 28.72 -9.53 -15.76
CA THR A 485 29.90 -10.23 -16.34
C THR A 485 31.00 -9.31 -16.85
N ARG A 486 30.69 -8.41 -17.80
CA ARG A 486 31.69 -7.95 -18.77
C ARG A 486 32.42 -6.66 -18.37
N GLU A 487 31.89 -5.90 -17.42
CA GLU A 487 32.49 -4.64 -16.95
C GLU A 487 32.71 -4.54 -15.43
N ASN A 488 32.25 -5.50 -14.61
CA ASN A 488 32.54 -5.51 -13.16
C ASN A 488 32.24 -6.89 -12.53
N LYS A 489 33.23 -7.81 -12.44
CA LYS A 489 33.17 -8.91 -11.44
C LYS A 489 32.90 -8.34 -10.03
N ASP A 490 33.43 -7.16 -9.79
CA ASP A 490 33.10 -6.23 -8.72
C ASP A 490 31.61 -6.09 -8.36
N LYS A 491 30.68 -6.00 -9.32
CA LYS A 491 29.24 -5.85 -8.99
C LYS A 491 28.63 -7.16 -8.53
N LEU A 492 29.01 -8.27 -9.16
CA LEU A 492 28.63 -9.60 -8.72
C LEU A 492 29.19 -9.89 -7.32
N ASN A 493 30.47 -9.58 -7.06
CA ASN A 493 31.10 -9.70 -5.74
C ASN A 493 30.50 -8.74 -4.71
N LYS A 494 30.14 -7.51 -5.11
CA LYS A 494 29.39 -6.57 -4.24
C LYS A 494 27.97 -7.06 -3.97
N TYR A 495 27.36 -7.85 -4.85
CA TYR A 495 26.12 -8.55 -4.57
C TYR A 495 26.34 -9.76 -3.64
N ILE A 496 27.32 -10.62 -3.89
CA ILE A 496 27.61 -11.80 -3.05
C ILE A 496 27.97 -11.37 -1.62
N SER A 497 28.80 -10.34 -1.46
CA SER A 497 29.15 -9.74 -0.15
C SER A 497 28.03 -8.94 0.53
N GLY A 498 26.84 -8.87 -0.05
CA GLY A 498 25.72 -8.10 0.50
C GLY A 498 25.82 -6.57 0.36
N SER A 499 26.93 -6.07 -0.19
CA SER A 499 27.26 -4.65 -0.35
C SER A 499 26.33 -3.89 -1.31
N ILE A 500 25.62 -4.57 -2.21
CA ILE A 500 24.48 -4.02 -2.95
C ILE A 500 23.21 -4.87 -2.80
N THR A 501 22.04 -4.22 -2.90
CA THR A 501 20.73 -4.87 -2.93
C THR A 501 20.31 -5.18 -4.36
N ILE A 502 19.37 -6.12 -4.51
CA ILE A 502 18.73 -6.39 -5.81
C ILE A 502 18.09 -5.10 -6.34
N ASN A 503 17.34 -4.34 -5.52
CA ASN A 503 16.72 -3.08 -5.96
C ASN A 503 17.74 -2.12 -6.58
N SER A 504 18.91 -1.92 -5.94
CA SER A 504 19.99 -1.08 -6.49
C SER A 504 20.57 -1.59 -7.82
N ILE A 505 20.37 -2.85 -8.18
CA ILE A 505 20.72 -3.41 -9.49
C ILE A 505 19.59 -3.10 -10.49
N LEU A 506 18.34 -3.39 -10.12
CA LEU A 506 17.16 -3.08 -10.96
C LEU A 506 17.07 -1.59 -11.32
N ASP A 507 17.26 -0.71 -10.33
CA ASP A 507 17.23 0.75 -10.51
C ASP A 507 18.32 1.24 -11.47
N LYS A 508 19.41 0.47 -11.63
CA LYS A 508 20.52 0.78 -12.55
C LYS A 508 20.40 0.14 -13.92
N THR A 509 19.70 -0.98 -14.03
CA THR A 509 19.54 -1.73 -15.29
C THR A 509 18.18 -1.51 -15.96
N GLY A 510 17.18 -0.95 -15.26
CA GLY A 510 15.79 -0.87 -15.70
C GLY A 510 15.03 -2.19 -15.66
N CYS A 511 15.74 -3.33 -15.69
CA CYS A 511 15.16 -4.67 -15.71
C CYS A 511 14.37 -5.04 -14.43
N ASN A 512 13.53 -6.07 -14.55
CA ASN A 512 12.72 -6.62 -13.47
C ASN A 512 13.44 -7.73 -12.66
N ARG A 513 12.86 -8.13 -11.51
CA ARG A 513 13.44 -9.17 -10.62
C ARG A 513 13.59 -10.55 -11.27
N PRO A 514 12.60 -11.10 -12.01
CA PRO A 514 12.78 -12.32 -12.79
C PRO A 514 14.01 -12.27 -13.72
N THR A 515 14.18 -11.19 -14.50
CA THR A 515 15.36 -10.99 -15.36
C THR A 515 16.66 -11.05 -14.56
N PHE A 516 16.73 -10.39 -13.40
CA PHE A 516 17.90 -10.46 -12.50
C PHE A 516 18.23 -11.90 -12.08
N TYR A 517 17.23 -12.69 -11.63
CA TYR A 517 17.50 -14.05 -11.18
C TYR A 517 17.93 -14.98 -12.32
N ASN A 518 17.26 -14.90 -13.48
CA ASN A 518 17.60 -15.73 -14.64
C ASN A 518 19.01 -15.41 -15.18
N ALA A 519 19.37 -14.12 -15.23
CA ALA A 519 20.71 -13.70 -15.61
C ALA A 519 21.76 -14.10 -14.56
N LEU A 520 21.45 -13.98 -13.27
CA LEU A 520 22.36 -14.42 -12.19
C LEU A 520 22.60 -15.93 -12.23
N GLU A 521 21.56 -16.72 -12.50
CA GLU A 521 21.66 -18.18 -12.65
C GLU A 521 22.51 -18.57 -13.87
N ALA A 522 22.34 -17.88 -15.00
CA ALA A 522 23.16 -18.09 -16.20
C ALA A 522 24.63 -17.63 -16.04
N VAL A 523 24.91 -16.68 -15.14
CA VAL A 523 26.26 -16.08 -14.96
C VAL A 523 27.03 -16.74 -13.82
N HIS A 524 26.37 -17.06 -12.71
CA HIS A 524 27.00 -17.61 -11.50
C HIS A 524 25.96 -18.37 -10.66
N PRO A 525 25.63 -19.62 -11.02
CA PRO A 525 24.55 -20.40 -10.40
C PRO A 525 24.58 -20.42 -8.86
N THR A 526 25.78 -20.52 -8.29
CA THR A 526 26.04 -20.61 -6.85
C THR A 526 25.97 -19.28 -6.09
N ALA A 527 25.91 -18.13 -6.76
CA ALA A 527 26.05 -16.80 -6.13
C ALA A 527 24.96 -16.52 -5.08
N ARG A 528 23.77 -17.13 -5.19
CA ARG A 528 22.70 -17.04 -4.18
C ARG A 528 23.04 -17.84 -2.92
N ILE A 529 23.68 -19.00 -3.08
CA ILE A 529 24.09 -19.90 -2.00
C ILE A 529 25.27 -19.26 -1.26
N GLU A 530 26.28 -18.80 -1.99
CA GLU A 530 27.45 -18.09 -1.45
C GLU A 530 27.04 -16.81 -0.70
N ARG A 531 26.16 -15.98 -1.29
CA ARG A 531 25.62 -14.80 -0.60
C ARG A 531 24.94 -15.17 0.71
N LYS A 532 24.14 -16.25 0.73
CA LYS A 532 23.48 -16.71 1.95
C LYS A 532 24.50 -17.17 2.98
N LYS A 533 25.46 -18.03 2.58
CA LYS A 533 26.51 -18.57 3.44
C LYS A 533 27.37 -17.46 4.07
N LEU A 534 27.88 -16.52 3.27
CA LEU A 534 28.71 -15.42 3.76
C LEU A 534 27.95 -14.47 4.72
N LEU A 535 26.68 -14.16 4.42
CA LEU A 535 25.86 -13.33 5.32
C LEU A 535 25.54 -14.07 6.64
N GLU A 536 25.40 -15.39 6.59
CA GLU A 536 25.20 -16.23 7.77
C GLU A 536 26.47 -16.27 8.63
N GLU A 537 27.62 -16.59 8.03
CA GLU A 537 28.93 -16.64 8.71
C GLU A 537 29.27 -15.31 9.39
N ASN A 538 29.09 -14.18 8.69
CA ASN A 538 29.34 -12.86 9.25
C ASN A 538 28.38 -12.52 10.40
N ARG A 539 27.11 -12.91 10.32
CA ARG A 539 26.18 -12.70 11.44
C ARG A 539 26.51 -13.61 12.62
N SER A 540 26.78 -14.90 12.38
CA SER A 540 27.11 -15.87 13.43
C SER A 540 28.34 -15.44 14.24
N LYS A 541 29.36 -14.85 13.59
CA LYS A 541 30.52 -14.25 14.29
C LYS A 541 30.12 -13.15 15.28
N GLU A 542 29.27 -12.20 14.87
CA GLU A 542 28.83 -11.14 15.80
C GLU A 542 27.82 -11.66 16.84
N VAL A 543 26.97 -12.64 16.49
CA VAL A 543 26.06 -13.30 17.43
C VAL A 543 26.84 -14.03 18.53
N LEU A 544 27.95 -14.68 18.20
CA LEU A 544 28.84 -15.31 19.17
C LEU A 544 29.47 -14.29 20.12
N LYS A 545 29.88 -13.11 19.64
CA LYS A 545 30.32 -12.01 20.55
C LYS A 545 29.23 -11.64 21.56
N PHE A 546 27.98 -11.48 21.10
CA PHE A 546 26.85 -11.18 21.98
C PHE A 546 26.57 -12.31 22.97
N GLN A 547 26.68 -13.58 22.54
CA GLN A 547 26.53 -14.73 23.42
C GLN A 547 27.59 -14.70 24.52
N ASN A 548 28.87 -14.61 24.16
CA ASN A 548 29.98 -14.55 25.10
C ASN A 548 29.79 -13.37 26.08
N ALA A 549 29.39 -12.19 25.59
CA ALA A 549 29.13 -11.04 26.45
C ALA A 549 27.95 -11.24 27.42
N ILE A 550 26.86 -11.87 26.98
CA ILE A 550 25.72 -12.23 27.84
C ILE A 550 26.15 -13.20 28.95
N GLU A 551 26.90 -14.23 28.58
CA GLU A 551 27.45 -15.23 29.49
C GLU A 551 28.42 -14.59 30.48
N GLN A 552 29.30 -13.68 30.06
CA GLN A 552 30.21 -12.95 30.95
C GLN A 552 29.55 -11.79 31.72
N GLY A 553 28.24 -11.58 31.60
CA GLY A 553 27.51 -10.54 32.33
C GLY A 553 27.79 -9.10 31.88
N ILE A 554 28.29 -8.92 30.65
CA ILE A 554 28.64 -7.62 30.06
C ILE A 554 27.37 -6.90 29.55
N ALA A 555 27.26 -5.59 29.84
CA ALA A 555 26.18 -4.74 29.34
C ALA A 555 26.31 -4.50 27.82
N TYR A 556 25.18 -4.46 27.11
CA TYR A 556 25.20 -4.36 25.64
C TYR A 556 25.92 -3.11 25.10
N GLU A 557 25.94 -2.05 25.90
CA GLU A 557 26.55 -0.75 25.58
C GLU A 557 28.08 -0.86 25.42
N TYR A 558 28.72 -1.86 26.05
CA TYR A 558 30.16 -2.10 26.01
C TYR A 558 30.58 -3.18 25.00
N ILE A 559 29.64 -3.73 24.24
CA ILE A 559 29.94 -4.74 23.21
C ILE A 559 30.23 -4.01 21.90
N ASP A 560 31.46 -4.10 21.39
CA ASP A 560 31.73 -3.69 20.01
C ASP A 560 31.27 -4.74 19.00
N TYR A 561 30.41 -4.32 18.06
CA TYR A 561 29.80 -5.19 17.08
C TYR A 561 29.55 -4.48 15.76
N ASN A 562 29.76 -5.21 14.67
CA ASN A 562 29.49 -4.67 13.35
C ASN A 562 27.97 -4.68 13.06
N LYS A 563 27.35 -3.50 13.14
CA LYS A 563 25.92 -3.28 12.84
C LYS A 563 25.52 -3.79 11.46
N GLU A 564 26.41 -3.70 10.45
CA GLU A 564 26.13 -4.19 9.11
C GLU A 564 26.13 -5.72 9.01
N ASN A 565 26.98 -6.40 9.78
CA ASN A 565 27.00 -7.87 9.85
C ASN A 565 25.74 -8.41 10.56
N ILE A 566 25.36 -7.82 11.71
CA ILE A 566 24.14 -8.19 12.43
C ILE A 566 22.88 -7.89 11.59
N PHE A 567 22.66 -6.63 11.20
CA PHE A 567 21.39 -6.20 10.61
C PHE A 567 21.33 -6.33 9.08
N GLY A 568 22.47 -6.45 8.40
CA GLY A 568 22.65 -6.34 6.95
C GLY A 568 23.00 -4.90 6.51
N LYS A 569 23.96 -4.72 5.59
CA LYS A 569 24.46 -3.40 5.10
C LYS A 569 23.38 -2.36 4.74
N HIS A 570 22.28 -2.81 4.13
CA HIS A 570 21.18 -1.93 3.69
C HIS A 570 20.01 -1.84 4.68
N SER A 571 20.23 -2.29 5.91
CA SER A 571 19.18 -2.32 6.92
C SER A 571 18.88 -0.93 7.48
N LYS A 572 17.58 -0.65 7.65
CA LYS A 572 17.12 0.58 8.31
C LYS A 572 17.66 0.77 9.72
N TYR A 573 18.14 -0.31 10.37
CA TYR A 573 18.71 -0.27 11.72
C TYR A 573 20.13 0.29 11.75
N ASN A 574 20.90 0.22 10.67
CA ASN A 574 22.27 0.77 10.62
C ASN A 574 22.27 2.30 10.80
N LYS A 575 21.18 2.95 10.36
CA LYS A 575 20.95 4.40 10.50
C LYS A 575 20.15 4.79 11.75
N LYS A 576 19.96 3.87 12.71
CA LYS A 576 19.27 4.17 13.98
C LYS A 576 20.28 4.40 15.08
N SER A 577 20.24 5.60 15.66
CA SER A 577 20.90 5.94 16.93
C SER A 577 20.12 5.50 18.16
N ASN A 578 18.81 5.22 18.04
CA ASN A 578 17.99 4.81 19.18
C ASN A 578 18.35 3.39 19.64
N GLU A 579 19.20 3.34 20.65
CA GLU A 579 19.71 2.17 21.34
C GLU A 579 18.64 1.16 21.78
N ARG A 580 17.52 1.60 22.36
CA ARG A 580 16.41 0.71 22.75
C ARG A 580 15.83 -0.05 21.56
N ILE A 581 15.77 0.55 20.37
CA ILE A 581 15.35 -0.12 19.13
C ILE A 581 16.40 -1.12 18.65
N LEU A 582 17.69 -0.79 18.80
CA LEU A 582 18.79 -1.70 18.47
C LEU A 582 18.80 -2.91 19.41
N LYS A 583 18.75 -2.71 20.73
CA LYS A 583 18.70 -3.78 21.75
C LYS A 583 17.57 -4.76 21.48
N VAL A 584 16.34 -4.28 21.27
CA VAL A 584 15.20 -5.15 20.94
C VAL A 584 15.45 -5.90 19.63
N ARG A 585 16.04 -5.27 18.60
CA ARG A 585 16.32 -5.98 17.34
C ARG A 585 17.42 -7.04 17.49
N ILE A 586 18.46 -6.77 18.28
CA ILE A 586 19.53 -7.72 18.61
C ILE A 586 18.94 -8.89 19.39
N GLN A 587 18.18 -8.64 20.46
CA GLN A 587 17.53 -9.70 21.26
C GLN A 587 16.70 -10.66 20.40
N ASN A 588 15.91 -10.15 19.44
CA ASN A 588 15.17 -11.02 18.52
C ASN A 588 16.11 -11.86 17.63
N ILE A 589 17.24 -11.30 17.16
CA ILE A 589 18.24 -12.04 16.38
C ILE A 589 18.92 -13.10 17.25
N LEU A 590 19.26 -12.81 18.50
CA LEU A 590 19.87 -13.79 19.41
C LEU A 590 18.90 -14.94 19.71
N LEU A 591 17.62 -14.64 19.95
CA LEU A 591 16.57 -15.65 20.12
C LEU A 591 16.37 -16.51 18.86
N ASP A 592 16.50 -15.93 17.66
CA ASP A 592 16.41 -16.65 16.38
C ASP A 592 17.62 -17.58 16.14
N TYR A 593 18.81 -17.24 16.65
CA TYR A 593 20.08 -17.95 16.38
C TYR A 593 20.51 -18.95 17.47
N ILE A 594 20.45 -18.52 18.74
CA ILE A 594 20.94 -19.28 19.91
C ILE A 594 19.76 -19.95 20.64
N GLY A 595 18.53 -19.46 20.42
CA GLY A 595 17.34 -19.88 21.16
C GLY A 595 17.14 -19.11 22.46
N ALA A 596 16.35 -19.68 23.37
CA ALA A 596 16.10 -19.07 24.67
C ALA A 596 17.26 -19.37 25.63
N THR A 597 18.05 -18.35 25.97
CA THR A 597 19.11 -18.44 26.99
C THR A 597 18.54 -18.30 28.40
N PRO A 598 19.08 -18.99 29.41
CA PRO A 598 18.75 -18.72 30.82
C PRO A 598 19.28 -17.35 31.27
N PHE A 599 20.31 -16.85 30.59
CA PHE A 599 20.96 -15.57 30.84
C PHE A 599 20.15 -14.38 30.30
N THR A 600 20.09 -13.32 31.09
CA THR A 600 19.41 -12.06 30.78
C THR A 600 20.37 -11.07 30.14
N PHE A 601 19.94 -10.41 29.05
CA PHE A 601 20.75 -9.39 28.38
C PHE A 601 20.59 -8.00 29.03
N PHE A 602 21.55 -7.61 29.85
CA PHE A 602 21.50 -6.37 30.61
C PHE A 602 21.77 -5.12 29.76
N SER A 603 21.37 -3.98 30.31
CA SER A 603 21.83 -2.64 29.93
C SER A 603 22.64 -2.11 31.11
N ALA A 604 23.47 -1.10 30.87
CA ALA A 604 24.26 -0.44 31.93
C ALA A 604 23.35 -0.04 33.11
N ASP A 605 22.20 0.60 32.84
CA ASP A 605 21.18 0.94 33.84
C ASP A 605 20.65 -0.24 34.67
N GLN A 606 20.58 -1.44 34.09
CA GLN A 606 20.14 -2.64 34.79
C GLN A 606 21.28 -3.17 35.67
N LEU A 607 22.51 -3.22 35.17
CA LEU A 607 23.67 -3.63 35.96
C LEU A 607 23.96 -2.66 37.11
N ILE A 608 23.86 -1.34 36.91
CA ILE A 608 23.97 -0.34 37.99
C ILE A 608 23.02 -0.66 39.15
N LYS A 609 21.75 -0.99 38.85
CA LYS A 609 20.76 -1.36 39.87
C LYS A 609 21.08 -2.67 40.56
N ILE A 610 21.57 -3.67 39.81
CA ILE A 610 21.96 -4.99 40.32
C ILE A 610 23.20 -4.89 41.22
N VAL A 611 24.28 -4.30 40.71
CA VAL A 611 25.55 -4.10 41.42
C VAL A 611 25.34 -3.28 42.69
N ARG A 612 24.59 -2.16 42.62
CA ARG A 612 24.26 -1.37 43.81
C ARG A 612 23.47 -2.18 44.85
N ARG A 613 22.52 -3.02 44.43
CA ARG A 613 21.77 -3.92 45.33
C ARG A 613 22.67 -4.96 46.00
N ILE A 614 23.59 -5.56 45.25
CA ILE A 614 24.58 -6.51 45.79
C ILE A 614 25.49 -5.83 46.81
N LEU A 615 26.06 -4.66 46.49
CA LEU A 615 26.96 -3.93 47.38
C LEU A 615 26.25 -3.48 48.67
N MET A 616 25.04 -2.91 48.57
CA MET A 616 24.25 -2.54 49.74
C MET A 616 23.92 -3.73 50.64
N LEU A 617 23.53 -4.88 50.07
CA LEU A 617 23.22 -6.08 50.86
C LEU A 617 24.46 -6.62 51.57
N LYS A 618 25.61 -6.70 50.89
CA LYS A 618 26.89 -7.11 51.50
C LYS A 618 27.30 -6.22 52.68
N GLU A 619 27.11 -4.91 52.59
CA GLU A 619 27.39 -3.99 53.71
C GLU A 619 26.46 -4.21 54.92
N ILE A 620 25.18 -4.53 54.68
CA ILE A 620 24.23 -4.86 55.75
C ILE A 620 24.60 -6.21 56.40
N GLU A 621 25.01 -7.20 55.61
CA GLU A 621 25.50 -8.49 56.11
C GLU A 621 26.79 -8.34 56.94
N ALA A 622 27.67 -7.41 56.56
CA ALA A 622 28.86 -7.03 57.34
C ALA A 622 28.54 -6.20 58.62
N GLY A 623 27.25 -6.01 58.95
CA GLY A 623 26.81 -5.33 60.19
C GLY A 623 26.49 -3.84 60.04
N THR A 624 26.58 -3.26 58.84
CA THR A 624 26.27 -1.84 58.64
C THR A 624 24.77 -1.60 58.77
N THR A 625 24.36 -0.56 59.51
CA THR A 625 22.93 -0.27 59.67
C THR A 625 22.27 0.11 58.34
N ARG A 626 21.04 -0.38 58.12
CA ARG A 626 20.27 -0.13 56.89
C ARG A 626 20.12 1.37 56.60
N TYR A 627 20.02 2.20 57.64
CA TYR A 627 20.00 3.66 57.51
C TYR A 627 21.33 4.26 57.02
N ALA A 628 22.46 3.80 57.56
CA ALA A 628 23.78 4.24 57.09
C ALA A 628 24.03 3.83 55.63
N VAL A 629 23.65 2.61 55.25
CA VAL A 629 23.71 2.14 53.86
C VAL A 629 22.81 2.98 52.93
N ALA A 630 21.57 3.25 53.34
CA ALA A 630 20.66 4.14 52.60
C ALA A 630 21.28 5.52 52.34
N LYS A 631 21.89 6.13 53.38
CA LYS A 631 22.59 7.42 53.28
C LYS A 631 23.82 7.35 52.34
N LYS A 632 24.66 6.32 52.46
CA LYS A 632 25.87 6.13 51.65
C LYS A 632 25.57 6.01 50.16
N TYR A 633 24.55 5.23 49.80
CA TYR A 633 24.18 4.94 48.42
C TYR A 633 23.12 5.88 47.83
N LYS A 634 22.76 6.97 48.55
CA LYS A 634 21.74 7.96 48.16
C LYS A 634 20.39 7.31 47.81
N VAL A 635 19.98 6.28 48.55
CA VAL A 635 18.70 5.56 48.37
C VAL A 635 17.77 5.85 49.54
N GLN A 636 16.45 5.92 49.29
CA GLN A 636 15.46 6.01 50.37
C GLN A 636 15.54 4.78 51.30
N SER A 637 15.54 5.02 52.62
CA SER A 637 15.65 3.97 53.63
C SER A 637 14.57 2.89 53.50
N SER A 638 13.32 3.27 53.18
CA SER A 638 12.21 2.34 52.90
C SER A 638 12.59 1.25 51.89
N ASN A 639 13.23 1.64 50.78
CA ASN A 639 13.64 0.73 49.72
C ASN A 639 14.76 -0.22 50.17
N VAL A 640 15.69 0.26 51.01
CA VAL A 640 16.78 -0.57 51.57
C VAL A 640 16.23 -1.59 52.57
N TYR A 641 15.24 -1.20 53.38
CA TYR A 641 14.56 -2.13 54.29
C TYR A 641 13.77 -3.19 53.51
N GLN A 642 12.95 -2.80 52.54
CA GLN A 642 12.21 -3.73 51.68
C GLN A 642 13.15 -4.72 50.98
N MET A 643 14.21 -4.21 50.33
CA MET A 643 15.23 -5.00 49.66
C MET A 643 15.89 -6.05 50.58
N TYR A 644 16.13 -5.70 51.84
CA TYR A 644 16.73 -6.62 52.81
C TYR A 644 15.74 -7.68 53.31
N GLU A 645 14.46 -7.35 53.50
CA GLU A 645 13.45 -8.36 53.83
C GLU A 645 13.19 -9.30 52.63
N GLU A 646 13.15 -8.77 51.39
CA GLU A 646 13.15 -9.59 50.16
C GLU A 646 14.35 -10.54 50.11
N TYR A 647 15.56 -10.07 50.48
CA TYR A 647 16.76 -10.90 50.55
C TYR A 647 16.64 -11.98 51.64
N LYS A 648 16.18 -11.63 52.85
CA LYS A 648 15.98 -12.59 53.94
C LYS A 648 15.01 -13.71 53.56
N GLN A 649 13.90 -13.38 52.90
CA GLN A 649 12.86 -14.32 52.48
C GLN A 649 13.34 -15.24 51.36
N ASN A 650 13.95 -14.68 50.30
CA ASN A 650 14.26 -15.42 49.08
C ASN A 650 15.69 -15.99 49.05
N LYS A 651 16.57 -15.57 49.96
CA LYS A 651 18.01 -15.92 50.01
C LYS A 651 18.78 -15.64 48.71
N LYS A 652 18.31 -14.67 47.90
CA LYS A 652 18.94 -14.24 46.64
C LYS A 652 19.14 -12.73 46.61
N TYR A 653 20.35 -12.28 46.27
CA TYR A 653 20.65 -10.85 46.11
C TYR A 653 19.73 -10.18 45.06
N VAL A 654 19.36 -10.90 43.99
CA VAL A 654 18.43 -10.45 42.96
C VAL A 654 17.47 -11.58 42.57
N ILE A 655 16.16 -11.30 42.54
CA ILE A 655 15.10 -12.32 42.31
C ILE A 655 14.98 -12.71 40.83
N ASN A 656 15.18 -11.76 39.91
CA ASN A 656 14.90 -11.92 38.47
C ASN A 656 16.16 -12.18 37.61
N VAL A 657 17.18 -12.83 38.19
CA VAL A 657 18.45 -13.18 37.54
C VAL A 657 18.77 -14.63 37.92
N SER A 658 19.30 -15.43 36.98
CA SER A 658 19.72 -16.80 37.30
C SER A 658 20.92 -16.81 38.25
N GLU A 659 21.05 -17.87 39.05
CA GLU A 659 22.15 -18.01 40.02
C GLU A 659 23.52 -17.96 39.33
N GLU A 660 23.69 -18.72 38.26
CA GLU A 660 24.89 -18.69 37.40
C GLU A 660 25.27 -17.27 36.94
N GLN A 661 24.30 -16.46 36.51
CA GLN A 661 24.60 -15.09 36.04
C GLN A 661 24.87 -14.13 37.20
N LEU A 662 24.24 -14.36 38.35
CA LEU A 662 24.49 -13.60 39.57
C LEU A 662 25.90 -13.85 40.09
N ASP A 663 26.36 -15.10 40.08
CA ASP A 663 27.72 -15.50 40.45
C ASP A 663 28.76 -14.85 39.51
N ILE A 664 28.48 -14.80 38.20
CA ILE A 664 29.33 -14.12 37.22
C ILE A 664 29.39 -12.61 37.48
N ILE A 665 28.27 -11.96 37.81
CA ILE A 665 28.27 -10.54 38.20
C ILE A 665 29.05 -10.33 39.50
N MET A 666 28.88 -11.20 40.49
CA MET A 666 29.63 -11.13 41.76
C MET A 666 31.13 -11.37 41.57
N ARG A 667 31.52 -12.27 40.66
CA ARG A 667 32.90 -12.46 40.21
C ARG A 667 33.45 -11.20 39.55
N ASN A 668 32.70 -10.56 38.65
CA ASN A 668 33.12 -9.35 37.97
C ASN A 668 33.29 -8.16 38.95
N ILE A 669 32.41 -8.04 39.96
CA ILE A 669 32.60 -7.09 41.08
C ILE A 669 33.91 -7.38 41.82
N LYS A 670 34.19 -8.65 42.13
CA LYS A 670 35.42 -9.06 42.83
C LYS A 670 36.68 -8.78 42.02
N ILE A 671 36.68 -9.11 40.73
CA ILE A 671 37.76 -8.78 39.77
C ILE A 671 38.08 -7.28 39.81
N TYR A 672 37.05 -6.42 39.72
CA TYR A 672 37.25 -4.97 39.81
C TYR A 672 37.78 -4.51 41.17
N GLN A 673 37.36 -5.14 42.27
CA GLN A 673 37.81 -4.80 43.62
C GLN A 673 39.26 -5.21 43.92
N GLU A 674 39.77 -6.27 43.28
CA GLU A 674 41.11 -6.80 43.53
C GLU A 674 42.22 -6.09 42.73
N ARG A 675 41.90 -5.48 41.56
CA ARG A 675 42.82 -4.70 40.68
C ARG A 675 44.25 -5.28 40.50
N ASP A 676 44.38 -6.61 40.40
CA ASP A 676 45.65 -7.30 40.11
C ASP A 676 45.52 -8.13 38.82
N ASP A 677 45.73 -7.48 37.68
CA ASP A 677 45.49 -8.05 36.34
C ASP A 677 46.19 -9.39 36.11
N LYS A 678 47.40 -9.57 36.66
CA LYS A 678 48.21 -10.77 36.34
C LYS A 678 47.69 -12.00 37.08
N LYS A 679 47.32 -11.84 38.35
CA LYS A 679 46.78 -12.92 39.18
C LYS A 679 45.33 -13.27 38.82
N LEU A 680 44.53 -12.26 38.45
CA LEU A 680 43.11 -12.44 38.11
C LEU A 680 42.90 -13.28 36.83
N ARG A 681 43.78 -13.14 35.84
CA ARG A 681 43.71 -13.91 34.56
C ARG A 681 43.81 -15.42 34.78
N ASP A 682 44.87 -15.88 35.44
CA ASP A 682 45.09 -17.30 35.72
C ASP A 682 44.03 -17.87 36.67
N THR A 683 43.56 -17.07 37.63
CA THR A 683 42.54 -17.46 38.61
C THR A 683 41.16 -17.66 37.98
N TYR A 684 40.76 -16.80 37.03
CA TYR A 684 39.39 -16.76 36.49
C TYR A 684 39.25 -17.28 35.05
N LYS A 685 40.35 -17.56 34.35
CA LYS A 685 40.38 -18.10 32.96
C LYS A 685 39.60 -17.22 31.96
N ILE A 686 39.84 -15.91 32.01
CA ILE A 686 39.20 -14.90 31.15
C ILE A 686 40.23 -14.36 30.15
N TYR A 687 39.84 -14.18 28.89
CA TYR A 687 40.68 -13.55 27.85
C TYR A 687 40.92 -12.05 28.12
N ASP A 688 42.10 -11.54 27.76
CA ASP A 688 42.51 -10.14 27.99
C ASP A 688 41.44 -9.11 27.55
N ASP A 689 41.00 -9.16 26.29
CA ASP A 689 39.95 -8.28 25.73
C ASP A 689 38.66 -8.25 26.57
N THR A 690 38.31 -9.39 27.19
CA THR A 690 37.10 -9.51 28.02
C THR A 690 37.32 -8.91 29.41
N LEU A 691 38.54 -9.03 29.95
CA LEU A 691 38.92 -8.47 31.23
C LEU A 691 38.96 -6.93 31.19
N GLU A 692 39.52 -6.35 30.12
CA GLU A 692 39.50 -4.89 29.90
C GLU A 692 38.08 -4.34 29.84
N ILE A 693 37.18 -5.00 29.09
CA ILE A 693 35.75 -4.62 29.02
C ILE A 693 35.09 -4.71 30.40
N ILE A 694 35.40 -5.74 31.20
CA ILE A 694 34.88 -5.87 32.56
C ILE A 694 35.38 -4.73 33.45
N PHE A 695 36.66 -4.36 33.40
CA PHE A 695 37.18 -3.24 34.19
C PHE A 695 36.53 -1.91 33.80
N MET A 696 36.52 -1.56 32.51
CA MET A 696 35.89 -0.33 32.01
C MET A 696 34.41 -0.27 32.42
N MET A 697 33.66 -1.35 32.19
CA MET A 697 32.25 -1.42 32.53
C MET A 697 32.00 -1.28 34.04
N MET A 698 32.81 -1.94 34.88
CA MET A 698 32.64 -1.91 36.33
C MET A 698 33.04 -0.56 36.94
N GLU A 699 34.05 0.12 36.39
CA GLU A 699 34.43 1.49 36.75
C GLU A 699 33.27 2.46 36.48
N ASP A 700 32.79 2.49 35.24
CA ASP A 700 31.64 3.31 34.82
C ASP A 700 30.36 3.04 35.64
N ILE A 701 30.14 1.78 36.05
CA ILE A 701 29.01 1.38 36.90
C ILE A 701 29.19 1.92 38.32
N ILE A 702 30.37 1.78 38.91
CA ILE A 702 30.63 2.14 40.29
C ILE A 702 30.66 3.65 40.47
N ASP A 703 31.22 4.39 39.52
CA ASP A 703 31.15 5.86 39.50
C ASP A 703 29.70 6.34 39.46
N LYS A 704 28.86 5.77 38.59
CA LYS A 704 27.41 6.08 38.52
C LYS A 704 26.60 5.62 39.74
N ILE A 705 27.17 4.81 40.62
CA ILE A 705 26.55 4.42 41.90
C ILE A 705 26.81 5.45 43.00
N PHE A 706 27.96 6.14 42.95
CA PHE A 706 28.39 7.08 43.99
C PHE A 706 28.26 8.57 43.59
N GLN A 707 28.13 8.90 42.30
CA GLN A 707 27.65 10.21 41.81
C GLN A 707 26.21 10.50 42.26
#